data_AF-A0A1I3HS60-F1
#
_entry.id   AF-A0A1I3HS60-F1
#
_cell.length_a   1.000
_cell.length_b   1.000
_cell.length_c   1.000
_cell.angle_alpha   90.00
_cell.angle_beta   90.00
_cell.angle_gamma   90.00
#
_symmetry.space_group_name_H-M   'P 1'
#
loop_
_entity.id
_entity.type
_entity.pdbx_description
1 polymer ?
#
loop_
_entity_poly.entity_id
_entity_poly.type
_entity_poly.pdbx_seq_one_letter_code
_entity_poly.pdbx_strand_id
1 'polypeptide(L)'
;MNKNLSFATAALLALAALSGTVSRAEAAAFKDVPAASPYYAYIDELVALGVVDGIAPGQFGPESTLTRGQFAKLAAEAFRLQDPGGSLPFKDLGGHWAAPYVRAAYKAGIVNGTSASAFSPNAPVKREEAAAMVWRYAKKVGLKLPAAPAMGDKPDAWAAEGVGAAIVHGWHGVDAAQNGGAWTYRPQAAMNRQEAAALIDLSMKDIPGSLAKAGLIDALDDWKQLNDRSNVYLAGNSPEYFGGDGKRATRSTTSPGSVVYHTGYDMTSFQTSSYYFTGIALEKNRYFASADGKTYKEVAAASYPVGVASGSWQQYAEESFALPAKTRYLKVELRGAAKAWSPQLAKVLINRATATVAATTSRGAGGLTVELSTRSQGAPIYYRLNGVSPYRPYTGPIRLTDYAVVDAYAVKDGKEPSPVRTYKLNGRADFTVDAYGQVAAANFPEKVKSDAELKADASADAAYYGGLQAPSGLDGYGGLAGSAAKYGLKGTGYFAIRQAGGRTVMTTPTGDVFFSLGMNGIHADETYTKVAGREEAFEWLPLYDGAYKPAFVPSDSGSFSFYMANKYRKTGKFPTDAAFYAEAVQRLRKWGFNSAGGYSPEQYGKANGFPYVRMLPLDMDWAKLDGISIFDIFAPGAETKLDQAFAKAVAPNKNDPMLIGYFMGNEYDFHKFYDVVPKLKGSAAIKLRLVKLLEDKYQKIGAFNASWGTGFKSFAELKDAALPVSTSASWKDMDQFFRFYLDTFYGTVSRVYRKYDPHHLLLGDRWITTSFHNAKYRDVLAEVEGKYSDAISINYYSYKIETDLLDDVHAKSGGKPVLISEFGYGTGEQGLAPLLPNAAANQFERGMRYRNYVEGVASLGYVVGAHWFNYVDQAATGRYWQGIGDWAEHYNTGILNVADRPYKPFLSGVMQTNDEIYKVLFGQRAKFYYAFK
;
A
#
# COMPACT_ATOMS: atom_id res chain seq x y z
N MET A 1 22.69 57.48 23.90
CA MET A 1 22.04 58.75 24.26
C MET A 1 20.53 58.58 24.11
N ASN A 2 19.81 59.00 25.16
CA ASN A 2 18.34 59.21 25.33
C ASN A 2 17.42 57.98 25.23
N LYS A 3 16.81 57.46 26.32
CA LYS A 3 15.87 58.00 27.35
C LYS A 3 14.43 58.20 26.84
N ASN A 4 13.49 57.31 27.19
CA ASN A 4 12.54 57.49 28.32
C ASN A 4 11.44 56.39 28.39
N LEU A 5 11.04 56.10 29.63
CA LEU A 5 10.08 55.09 30.11
C LEU A 5 8.61 55.37 29.76
N SER A 6 7.79 54.30 29.74
CA SER A 6 6.46 54.28 30.37
C SER A 6 6.06 52.84 30.72
N PHE A 7 5.70 52.61 31.99
CA PHE A 7 5.20 51.36 32.55
C PHE A 7 3.76 51.06 32.10
N ALA A 8 3.46 49.80 31.77
CA ALA A 8 2.20 49.13 32.13
C ALA A 8 2.33 47.60 31.91
N THR A 9 2.25 46.89 33.02
CA THR A 9 2.15 45.45 33.24
C THR A 9 0.98 44.76 32.50
N ALA A 10 1.24 43.58 31.91
CA ALA A 10 0.68 42.28 32.32
C ALA A 10 0.62 41.26 31.16
N ALA A 11 0.99 40.02 31.49
CA ALA A 11 0.76 38.79 30.73
C ALA A 11 1.52 38.65 29.39
N LEU A 12 2.75 38.15 29.46
CA LEU A 12 3.27 37.10 28.58
C LEU A 12 4.69 36.70 29.04
N LEU A 13 5.02 35.40 28.96
CA LEU A 13 6.29 34.74 29.30
C LEU A 13 6.66 34.53 30.78
N ALA A 14 6.23 33.38 31.31
CA ALA A 14 7.05 32.53 32.19
C ALA A 14 6.52 31.09 32.14
N LEU A 15 6.83 30.35 31.07
CA LEU A 15 6.66 28.90 31.02
C LEU A 15 8.00 28.24 30.69
N ALA A 16 8.99 28.52 31.52
CA ALA A 16 10.23 27.76 31.65
C ALA A 16 10.81 28.06 33.04
N ALA A 17 11.29 27.01 33.71
CA ALA A 17 11.90 27.01 35.05
C ALA A 17 10.94 27.16 36.24
N LEU A 18 10.27 26.05 36.59
CA LEU A 18 10.22 25.54 37.96
C LEU A 18 10.26 24.01 37.90
N SER A 19 11.42 23.51 37.47
CA SER A 19 11.97 22.24 37.92
C SER A 19 12.25 22.35 39.42
N GLY A 20 11.17 22.36 40.21
CA GLY A 20 11.17 21.95 41.59
C GLY A 20 10.70 20.51 41.64
N THR A 21 11.56 19.59 41.24
CA THR A 21 11.43 18.20 41.67
C THR A 21 11.44 18.22 43.19
N VAL A 22 10.26 18.22 43.81
CA VAL A 22 10.16 17.49 45.06
C VAL A 22 10.43 16.06 44.63
N SER A 23 11.67 15.62 44.79
CA SER A 23 11.93 14.19 44.86
C SER A 23 10.92 13.69 45.88
N ARG A 24 9.94 12.89 45.44
CA ARG A 24 9.32 11.93 46.35
C ARG A 24 10.48 10.99 46.67
N ALA A 25 11.29 11.42 47.65
CA ALA A 25 12.28 10.59 48.31
C ALA A 25 11.61 9.24 48.48
N GLU A 26 12.32 8.18 48.07
CA GLU A 26 11.92 6.79 48.22
C GLU A 26 10.91 6.68 49.35
N ALA A 27 9.63 6.47 49.01
CA ALA A 27 8.63 6.21 50.02
C ALA A 27 9.07 4.88 50.63
N ALA A 28 9.85 4.96 51.71
CA ALA A 28 10.34 3.80 52.41
C ALA A 28 9.13 2.91 52.68
N ALA A 29 9.18 1.68 52.19
CA ALA A 29 8.20 0.67 52.54
C ALA A 29 7.94 0.74 54.06
N PHE A 30 6.67 0.70 54.46
CA PHE A 30 6.31 0.83 55.87
C PHE A 30 7.03 -0.27 56.66
N LYS A 31 7.87 0.13 57.62
CA LYS A 31 8.71 -0.80 58.39
C LYS A 31 7.87 -1.76 59.22
N ASP A 32 6.67 -1.33 59.60
CA ASP A 32 5.67 -2.08 60.35
C ASP A 32 4.70 -2.87 59.47
N VAL A 33 4.87 -2.86 58.14
CA VAL A 33 4.14 -3.72 57.19
C VAL A 33 5.14 -4.36 56.21
N PRO A 34 5.92 -5.36 56.65
CA PRO A 34 6.87 -6.05 55.78
C PRO A 34 6.14 -6.83 54.68
N ALA A 35 6.83 -7.15 53.57
CA ALA A 35 6.27 -7.92 52.44
C ALA A 35 5.69 -9.30 52.83
N ALA A 36 6.16 -9.88 53.94
CA ALA A 36 5.64 -11.13 54.49
C ALA A 36 4.31 -10.96 55.28
N SER A 37 3.87 -9.73 55.56
CA SER A 37 2.60 -9.47 56.23
C SER A 37 1.43 -9.95 55.37
N PRO A 38 0.42 -10.63 55.95
CA PRO A 38 -0.77 -11.05 55.21
C PRO A 38 -1.61 -9.87 54.69
N TYR A 39 -1.40 -8.66 55.21
CA TYR A 39 -2.10 -7.44 54.77
C TYR A 39 -1.28 -6.56 53.81
N TYR A 40 -0.04 -6.95 53.49
CA TYR A 40 0.88 -6.13 52.68
C TYR A 40 0.26 -5.72 51.33
N ALA A 41 -0.29 -6.68 50.59
CA ALA A 41 -0.81 -6.43 49.25
C ALA A 41 -2.00 -5.45 49.23
N TYR A 42 -2.88 -5.52 50.22
CA TYR A 42 -4.04 -4.62 50.33
C TYR A 42 -3.59 -3.18 50.62
N ILE A 43 -2.64 -3.04 51.54
CA ILE A 43 -2.11 -1.74 51.96
C ILE A 43 -1.32 -1.10 50.82
N ASP A 44 -0.45 -1.86 50.15
CA ASP A 44 0.37 -1.39 49.03
C ASP A 44 -0.50 -0.87 47.87
N GLU A 45 -1.56 -1.60 47.52
CA GLU A 45 -2.48 -1.18 46.46
C GLU A 45 -3.22 0.11 46.84
N LEU A 46 -3.76 0.22 48.06
CA LEU A 46 -4.48 1.43 48.48
C LEU A 46 -3.58 2.66 48.64
N VAL A 47 -2.30 2.48 49.00
CA VAL A 47 -1.30 3.56 48.97
C VAL A 47 -1.01 3.99 47.54
N ALA A 48 -0.86 3.03 46.62
CA ALA A 48 -0.64 3.33 45.21
C ALA A 48 -1.84 4.07 44.58
N LEU A 49 -3.05 3.81 45.07
CA LEU A 49 -4.28 4.50 44.69
C LEU A 49 -4.50 5.84 45.43
N GLY A 50 -3.72 6.13 46.47
CA GLY A 50 -3.86 7.33 47.29
C GLY A 50 -5.09 7.33 48.21
N VAL A 51 -5.64 6.15 48.53
CA VAL A 51 -6.80 5.98 49.44
C VAL A 51 -6.34 5.94 50.90
N VAL A 52 -5.17 5.35 51.17
CA VAL A 52 -4.59 5.29 52.52
C VAL A 52 -3.18 5.88 52.53
N ASP A 53 -2.83 6.53 53.63
CA ASP A 53 -1.51 7.11 53.90
C ASP A 53 -0.93 6.54 55.21
N GLY A 54 0.37 6.71 55.45
CA GLY A 54 1.01 6.38 56.72
C GLY A 54 0.61 7.33 57.86
N ILE A 55 0.73 6.87 59.10
CA ILE A 55 0.50 7.72 60.29
C ILE A 55 1.73 8.55 60.67
N ALA A 56 2.91 8.13 60.20
CA ALA A 56 4.18 8.84 60.34
C ALA A 56 5.14 8.38 59.21
N PRO A 57 6.25 9.09 58.95
CA PRO A 57 7.24 8.65 57.96
C PRO A 57 7.71 7.21 58.22
N GLY A 58 7.49 6.31 57.25
CA GLY A 58 7.87 4.90 57.33
C GLY A 58 7.00 4.02 58.24
N GLN A 59 5.86 4.52 58.74
CA GLN A 59 4.95 3.77 59.62
C GLN A 59 3.48 3.85 59.16
N PHE A 60 2.85 2.69 58.96
CA PHE A 60 1.43 2.60 58.60
C PHE A 60 0.50 2.58 59.80
N GLY A 61 0.94 1.98 60.92
CA GLY A 61 0.13 1.70 62.10
C GLY A 61 -0.96 0.65 61.86
N PRO A 62 -0.63 -0.58 61.39
CA PRO A 62 -1.62 -1.58 60.96
C PRO A 62 -2.68 -1.92 62.01
N GLU A 63 -2.27 -2.01 63.28
CA GLU A 63 -3.15 -2.34 64.43
C GLU A 63 -3.84 -1.12 65.06
N SER A 64 -3.59 0.09 64.56
CA SER A 64 -4.23 1.28 65.11
C SER A 64 -5.71 1.31 64.75
N THR A 65 -6.56 1.62 65.73
CA THR A 65 -8.01 1.70 65.56
C THR A 65 -8.41 2.87 64.66
N LEU A 66 -9.37 2.64 63.75
CA LEU A 66 -9.95 3.68 62.91
C LEU A 66 -11.18 4.32 63.57
N THR A 67 -11.33 5.63 63.37
CA THR A 67 -12.59 6.32 63.68
C THR A 67 -13.60 6.18 62.54
N ARG A 68 -14.88 6.38 62.84
CA ARG A 68 -15.96 6.42 61.84
C ARG A 68 -15.74 7.46 60.75
N GLY A 69 -15.20 8.63 61.12
CA GLY A 69 -14.85 9.69 60.17
C GLY A 69 -13.72 9.26 59.22
N GLN A 70 -12.71 8.55 59.73
CA GLN A 70 -11.63 8.00 58.91
C GLN A 70 -12.14 6.91 57.96
N PHE A 71 -12.95 5.97 58.43
CA PHE A 71 -13.51 4.94 57.55
C PHE A 71 -14.44 5.53 56.47
N ALA A 72 -15.24 6.55 56.81
CA ALA A 72 -16.08 7.25 55.83
C ALA A 72 -15.25 7.95 54.74
N LYS A 73 -14.10 8.53 55.08
CA LYS A 73 -13.12 9.04 54.11
C LYS A 73 -12.64 7.93 53.17
N LEU A 74 -12.17 6.81 53.72
CA LEU A 74 -11.67 5.68 52.93
C LEU A 74 -12.72 5.20 51.93
N ALA A 75 -13.95 4.94 52.39
CA ALA A 75 -15.04 4.49 51.52
C ALA A 75 -15.43 5.54 50.45
N ALA A 76 -15.43 6.84 50.80
CA ALA A 76 -15.76 7.90 49.85
C ALA A 76 -14.71 8.03 48.74
N GLU A 77 -13.42 7.95 49.07
CA GLU A 77 -12.33 8.03 48.10
C GLU A 77 -12.26 6.74 47.25
N ALA A 78 -12.36 5.58 47.90
CA ALA A 78 -12.38 4.26 47.26
C ALA A 78 -13.51 4.13 46.23
N PHE A 79 -14.72 4.58 46.56
CA PHE A 79 -15.89 4.46 45.68
C PHE A 79 -16.17 5.72 44.85
N ARG A 80 -15.22 6.68 44.83
CA ARG A 80 -15.32 7.95 44.08
C ARG A 80 -16.62 8.71 44.35
N LEU A 81 -17.08 8.71 45.60
CA LEU A 81 -18.29 9.40 46.01
C LEU A 81 -18.05 10.91 45.98
N GLN A 82 -18.88 11.64 45.25
CA GLN A 82 -18.79 13.11 45.17
C GLN A 82 -19.55 13.74 46.33
N ASP A 83 -18.99 14.80 46.94
CA ASP A 83 -19.73 15.69 47.85
C ASP A 83 -20.52 16.69 46.99
N PRO A 84 -21.86 16.59 46.89
CA PRO A 84 -22.66 17.55 46.13
C PRO A 84 -22.86 18.89 46.88
N GLY A 85 -22.27 19.05 48.08
CA GLY A 85 -22.53 20.17 48.97
C GLY A 85 -23.86 20.07 49.72
N GLY A 86 -24.18 21.10 50.50
CA GLY A 86 -25.43 21.21 51.28
C GLY A 86 -25.34 20.76 52.74
N SER A 87 -26.49 20.77 53.42
CA SER A 87 -26.59 20.46 54.85
C SER A 87 -26.70 18.95 55.14
N LEU A 88 -26.19 18.56 56.30
CA LEU A 88 -26.34 17.23 56.89
C LEU A 88 -27.19 17.31 58.16
N PRO A 89 -27.92 16.24 58.54
CA PRO A 89 -28.67 16.21 59.79
C PRO A 89 -27.77 16.08 61.03
N PHE A 90 -26.47 15.78 60.85
CA PHE A 90 -25.52 15.51 61.93
C PHE A 90 -24.89 16.80 62.47
N LYS A 91 -25.19 17.14 63.72
CA LYS A 91 -24.73 18.38 64.38
C LYS A 91 -23.26 18.34 64.79
N ASP A 92 -22.70 17.14 64.96
CA ASP A 92 -21.33 16.87 65.40
C ASP A 92 -20.29 16.90 64.26
N LEU A 93 -20.68 17.35 63.06
CA LEU A 93 -19.79 17.56 61.92
C LEU A 93 -19.45 19.03 61.66
N GLY A 94 -19.98 19.97 62.46
CA GLY A 94 -19.66 21.39 62.33
C GLY A 94 -18.16 21.65 62.47
N GLY A 95 -17.50 22.04 61.38
CA GLY A 95 -16.05 22.30 61.34
C GLY A 95 -15.15 21.05 61.33
N HIS A 96 -15.73 19.84 61.29
CA HIS A 96 -14.96 18.59 61.30
C HIS A 96 -14.38 18.27 59.91
N TRP A 97 -13.11 17.86 59.83
CA TRP A 97 -12.42 17.55 58.56
C TRP A 97 -13.11 16.43 57.76
N ALA A 98 -13.78 15.49 58.44
CA ALA A 98 -14.51 14.39 57.81
C ALA A 98 -15.86 14.81 57.18
N ALA A 99 -16.33 16.05 57.42
CA ALA A 99 -17.63 16.52 56.96
C ALA A 99 -17.89 16.31 55.45
N PRO A 100 -16.99 16.66 54.51
CA PRO A 100 -17.24 16.42 53.08
C PRO A 100 -17.38 14.92 52.74
N TYR A 101 -16.55 14.07 53.34
CA TYR A 101 -16.60 12.63 53.09
C TYR A 101 -17.86 11.98 53.67
N VAL A 102 -18.24 12.36 54.89
CA VAL A 102 -19.50 11.91 55.49
C VAL A 102 -20.70 12.41 54.70
N ARG A 103 -20.61 13.59 54.08
CA ARG A 103 -21.66 14.12 53.21
C ARG A 103 -21.81 13.34 51.92
N ALA A 104 -20.70 13.06 51.24
CA ALA A 104 -20.68 12.18 50.07
C ALA A 104 -21.27 10.80 50.42
N ALA A 105 -20.83 10.22 51.55
CA ALA A 105 -21.32 8.94 52.05
C ALA A 105 -22.83 8.96 52.38
N TYR A 106 -23.32 10.01 53.03
CA TYR A 106 -24.73 10.14 53.39
C TYR A 106 -25.61 10.26 52.15
N LYS A 107 -25.21 11.08 51.18
CA LYS A 107 -25.92 11.25 49.90
C LYS A 107 -25.88 9.98 49.05
N ALA A 108 -24.79 9.22 49.12
CA ALA A 108 -24.70 7.90 48.51
C ALA A 108 -25.60 6.86 49.20
N GLY A 109 -26.13 7.13 50.40
CA GLY A 109 -26.98 6.22 51.17
C GLY A 109 -26.20 5.15 51.93
N ILE A 110 -24.91 5.37 52.17
CA ILE A 110 -24.02 4.36 52.78
C ILE A 110 -23.89 4.55 54.30
N VAL A 111 -24.16 5.77 54.81
CA VAL A 111 -24.18 6.09 56.24
C VAL A 111 -25.50 6.73 56.66
N ASN A 112 -25.97 6.41 57.87
CA ASN A 112 -27.21 6.95 58.47
C ASN A 112 -26.99 7.68 59.81
N GLY A 113 -25.75 7.76 60.29
CA GLY A 113 -25.42 8.28 61.62
C GLY A 113 -25.56 7.23 62.74
N THR A 114 -25.16 7.60 63.96
CA THR A 114 -25.40 6.80 65.19
C THR A 114 -26.72 7.20 65.85
N SER A 115 -27.27 8.36 65.50
CA SER A 115 -28.62 8.81 65.84
C SER A 115 -29.15 9.71 64.71
N ALA A 116 -30.40 10.16 64.82
CA ALA A 116 -30.99 11.08 63.85
C ALA A 116 -30.23 12.43 63.72
N SER A 117 -29.37 12.79 64.69
CA SER A 117 -28.67 14.07 64.70
C SER A 117 -27.16 14.00 64.97
N ALA A 118 -26.58 12.80 65.05
CA ALA A 118 -25.15 12.61 65.28
C ALA A 118 -24.55 11.51 64.38
N PHE A 119 -23.34 11.73 63.87
CA PHE A 119 -22.57 10.74 63.11
C PHE A 119 -21.52 10.00 63.97
N SER A 120 -21.05 10.66 65.03
CA SER A 120 -19.95 10.27 65.91
C SER A 120 -18.61 10.10 65.17
N PRO A 121 -18.07 11.14 64.49
CA PRO A 121 -16.91 11.00 63.60
C PRO A 121 -15.60 10.58 64.30
N ASN A 122 -15.47 10.85 65.59
CA ASN A 122 -14.29 10.52 66.40
C ASN A 122 -14.41 9.20 67.18
N ALA A 123 -15.59 8.57 67.18
CA ALA A 123 -15.77 7.27 67.81
C ALA A 123 -15.08 6.18 66.98
N PRO A 124 -14.50 5.14 67.61
CA PRO A 124 -14.03 3.94 66.91
C PRO A 124 -15.13 3.35 66.03
N VAL A 125 -14.79 2.99 64.79
CA VAL A 125 -15.73 2.27 63.92
C VAL A 125 -15.72 0.78 64.27
N LYS A 126 -16.90 0.19 64.48
CA LYS A 126 -17.00 -1.27 64.64
C LYS A 126 -16.88 -1.98 63.30
N ARG A 127 -16.38 -3.22 63.31
CA ARG A 127 -16.24 -4.03 62.08
C ARG A 127 -17.58 -4.27 61.36
N GLU A 128 -18.67 -4.44 62.12
CA GLU A 128 -20.02 -4.57 61.54
C GLU A 128 -20.54 -3.27 60.92
N GLU A 129 -20.16 -2.11 61.47
CA GLU A 129 -20.52 -0.81 60.92
C GLU A 129 -19.82 -0.57 59.59
N ALA A 130 -18.53 -0.85 59.53
CA ALA A 130 -17.73 -0.76 58.31
C ALA A 130 -18.27 -1.68 57.19
N ALA A 131 -18.55 -2.95 57.52
CA ALA A 131 -19.15 -3.90 56.57
C ALA A 131 -20.51 -3.45 56.05
N ALA A 132 -21.37 -2.93 56.94
CA ALA A 132 -22.68 -2.40 56.54
C ALA A 132 -22.58 -1.17 55.64
N MET A 133 -21.60 -0.27 55.88
CA MET A 133 -21.38 0.90 55.01
C MET A 133 -21.00 0.49 53.58
N VAL A 134 -20.05 -0.43 53.45
CA VAL A 134 -19.59 -0.95 52.14
C VAL A 134 -20.73 -1.71 51.44
N TRP A 135 -21.43 -2.59 52.15
CA TRP A 135 -22.51 -3.39 51.56
C TRP A 135 -23.69 -2.54 51.06
N ARG A 136 -24.06 -1.48 51.77
CA ARG A 136 -25.12 -0.56 51.32
C ARG A 136 -24.79 0.04 49.95
N TYR A 137 -23.53 0.40 49.73
CA TYR A 137 -23.09 0.91 48.43
C TYR A 137 -23.15 -0.18 47.37
N ALA A 138 -22.52 -1.33 47.64
CA ALA A 138 -22.48 -2.48 46.75
C ALA A 138 -23.88 -2.91 46.28
N LYS A 139 -24.82 -3.06 47.21
CA LYS A 139 -26.22 -3.42 46.93
C LYS A 139 -26.91 -2.37 46.07
N LYS A 140 -26.66 -1.08 46.32
CA LYS A 140 -27.21 0.03 45.54
C LYS A 140 -26.70 0.04 44.10
N VAL A 141 -25.45 -0.36 43.87
CA VAL A 141 -24.86 -0.49 42.53
C VAL A 141 -25.08 -1.86 41.89
N GLY A 142 -25.92 -2.71 42.50
CA GLY A 142 -26.47 -3.93 41.88
C GLY A 142 -25.83 -5.24 42.32
N LEU A 143 -24.92 -5.25 43.31
CA LEU A 143 -24.38 -6.51 43.84
C LEU A 143 -25.47 -7.26 44.63
N LYS A 144 -25.47 -8.58 44.47
CA LYS A 144 -26.41 -9.49 45.13
C LYS A 144 -25.71 -10.29 46.21
N LEU A 145 -26.44 -10.63 47.27
CA LEU A 145 -26.03 -11.60 48.29
C LEU A 145 -26.77 -12.92 48.00
N PRO A 146 -26.11 -13.94 47.44
CA PRO A 146 -26.79 -15.17 47.03
C PRO A 146 -27.40 -15.96 48.19
N ALA A 147 -26.69 -16.06 49.32
CA ALA A 147 -27.15 -16.69 50.55
C ALA A 147 -26.36 -16.15 51.75
N ALA A 148 -26.98 -16.11 52.94
CA ALA A 148 -26.28 -15.71 54.16
C ALA A 148 -25.34 -16.85 54.65
N PRO A 149 -24.10 -16.54 55.05
CA PRO A 149 -23.19 -17.54 55.59
C PRO A 149 -23.59 -17.96 57.00
N ALA A 150 -23.21 -19.18 57.41
CA ALA A 150 -23.33 -19.59 58.80
C ALA A 150 -22.31 -18.82 59.66
N MET A 151 -22.78 -18.13 60.69
CA MET A 151 -21.95 -17.30 61.58
C MET A 151 -21.82 -17.96 62.96
N GLY A 152 -20.61 -17.97 63.51
CA GLY A 152 -20.29 -18.41 64.88
C GLY A 152 -20.36 -17.29 65.91
N ASP A 153 -20.35 -16.02 65.48
CA ASP A 153 -20.59 -14.84 66.28
C ASP A 153 -21.87 -14.09 65.85
N LYS A 154 -22.41 -13.23 66.71
CA LYS A 154 -23.73 -12.60 66.54
C LYS A 154 -23.59 -11.11 66.19
N PRO A 155 -23.66 -10.71 64.90
CA PRO A 155 -23.78 -9.31 64.53
C PRO A 155 -25.14 -8.76 64.94
N ASP A 156 -25.25 -7.44 65.06
CA ASP A 156 -26.55 -6.80 65.25
C ASP A 156 -27.45 -7.04 64.03
N ALA A 157 -28.77 -7.14 64.27
CA ALA A 157 -29.74 -7.46 63.20
C ALA A 157 -29.67 -6.49 62.01
N TRP A 158 -29.36 -5.21 62.25
CA TRP A 158 -29.24 -4.19 61.21
C TRP A 158 -27.94 -4.30 60.38
N ALA A 159 -26.91 -4.96 60.92
CA ALA A 159 -25.60 -5.15 60.29
C ALA A 159 -25.38 -6.55 59.73
N ALA A 160 -26.22 -7.52 60.11
CA ALA A 160 -26.10 -8.94 59.76
C ALA A 160 -25.97 -9.18 58.24
N GLU A 161 -26.76 -8.47 57.42
CA GLU A 161 -26.66 -8.58 55.96
C GLU A 161 -25.30 -8.08 55.43
N GLY A 162 -24.79 -6.98 55.99
CA GLY A 162 -23.49 -6.42 55.58
C GLY A 162 -22.31 -7.28 55.99
N VAL A 163 -22.34 -7.84 57.20
CA VAL A 163 -21.33 -8.80 57.67
C VAL A 163 -21.38 -10.08 56.83
N GLY A 164 -22.58 -10.60 56.55
CA GLY A 164 -22.74 -11.75 55.67
C GLY A 164 -22.20 -11.52 54.26
N ALA A 165 -22.43 -10.33 53.71
CA ALA A 165 -21.88 -9.94 52.41
C ALA A 165 -20.35 -9.82 52.42
N ALA A 166 -19.77 -9.24 53.47
CA ALA A 166 -18.31 -9.18 53.60
C ALA A 166 -17.67 -10.58 53.60
N ILE A 167 -18.31 -11.57 54.23
CA ILE A 167 -17.85 -12.97 54.19
C ILE A 167 -18.06 -13.60 52.80
N VAL A 168 -19.26 -13.49 52.23
CA VAL A 168 -19.61 -14.19 50.98
C VAL A 168 -18.83 -13.67 49.77
N HIS A 169 -18.56 -12.36 49.73
CA HIS A 169 -17.72 -11.76 48.70
C HIS A 169 -16.22 -11.77 49.06
N GLY A 170 -15.85 -12.29 50.24
CA GLY A 170 -14.46 -12.39 50.68
C GLY A 170 -13.80 -11.04 50.93
N TRP A 171 -14.55 -10.02 51.37
CA TRP A 171 -14.05 -8.68 51.70
C TRP A 171 -13.50 -8.60 53.13
N HIS A 172 -12.60 -9.51 53.48
CA HIS A 172 -11.93 -9.54 54.77
C HIS A 172 -10.51 -10.09 54.63
N GLY A 173 -9.63 -9.79 55.59
CA GLY A 173 -8.31 -10.40 55.64
C GLY A 173 -8.32 -11.73 56.37
N VAL A 174 -7.13 -12.15 56.84
CA VAL A 174 -6.91 -13.38 57.63
C VAL A 174 -7.59 -13.36 59.00
N ASP A 175 -8.17 -12.22 59.37
CA ASP A 175 -8.84 -11.95 60.63
C ASP A 175 -10.27 -12.51 60.74
N ALA A 176 -10.88 -12.91 59.61
CA ALA A 176 -12.09 -13.71 59.63
C ALA A 176 -11.73 -15.18 59.35
N ALA A 177 -12.16 -16.07 60.23
CA ALA A 177 -11.81 -17.48 60.19
C ALA A 177 -13.05 -18.35 60.27
N GLN A 178 -12.98 -19.53 59.66
CA GLN A 178 -14.04 -20.53 59.71
C GLN A 178 -13.64 -21.67 60.65
N ASN A 179 -14.52 -22.01 61.59
CA ASN A 179 -14.34 -23.17 62.48
C ASN A 179 -15.59 -24.03 62.43
N GLY A 180 -15.45 -25.32 62.10
CA GLY A 180 -16.60 -26.24 62.00
C GLY A 180 -17.69 -25.81 61.02
N GLY A 181 -17.34 -25.04 59.97
CA GLY A 181 -18.28 -24.52 58.97
C GLY A 181 -18.90 -23.15 59.30
N ALA A 182 -18.74 -22.63 60.51
CA ALA A 182 -19.24 -21.32 60.92
C ALA A 182 -18.14 -20.24 60.91
N TRP A 183 -18.46 -19.05 60.41
CA TRP A 183 -17.53 -17.92 60.31
C TRP A 183 -17.50 -17.06 61.57
N THR A 184 -16.30 -16.67 62.00
CA THR A 184 -16.09 -15.67 63.06
C THR A 184 -15.55 -14.40 62.42
N TYR A 185 -16.30 -13.29 62.49
CA TYR A 185 -15.94 -12.00 61.91
C TYR A 185 -15.58 -10.93 62.96
N ARG A 186 -15.86 -11.17 64.24
CA ARG A 186 -15.71 -10.23 65.37
C ARG A 186 -16.51 -8.93 65.16
N PRO A 187 -17.83 -8.99 64.91
CA PRO A 187 -18.64 -7.84 64.47
C PRO A 187 -18.62 -6.65 65.45
N GLN A 188 -18.54 -6.93 66.75
CA GLN A 188 -18.54 -5.92 67.82
C GLN A 188 -17.17 -5.30 68.10
N ALA A 189 -16.07 -5.84 67.55
CA ALA A 189 -14.74 -5.29 67.78
C ALA A 189 -14.53 -4.01 66.96
N ALA A 190 -13.69 -3.11 67.48
CA ALA A 190 -13.24 -1.94 66.75
C ALA A 190 -12.35 -2.37 65.58
N MET A 191 -12.54 -1.76 64.41
CA MET A 191 -11.76 -2.06 63.21
C MET A 191 -10.42 -1.33 63.24
N ASN A 192 -9.33 -2.06 62.99
CA ASN A 192 -8.00 -1.49 62.82
C ASN A 192 -7.75 -1.12 61.34
N ARG A 193 -6.62 -0.45 61.08
CA ARG A 193 -6.27 0.06 59.74
C ARG A 193 -5.99 -1.04 58.72
N GLN A 194 -5.36 -2.15 59.11
CA GLN A 194 -5.07 -3.25 58.19
C GLN A 194 -6.35 -4.01 57.77
N GLU A 195 -7.28 -4.20 58.70
CA GLU A 195 -8.58 -4.83 58.42
C GLU A 195 -9.44 -3.96 57.51
N ALA A 196 -9.45 -2.64 57.74
CA ALA A 196 -10.12 -1.71 56.85
C ALA A 196 -9.48 -1.66 55.46
N ALA A 197 -8.15 -1.76 55.37
CA ALA A 197 -7.46 -1.83 54.08
C ALA A 197 -7.88 -3.07 53.28
N ALA A 198 -7.97 -4.24 53.93
CA ALA A 198 -8.47 -5.46 53.29
C ALA A 198 -9.93 -5.30 52.83
N LEU A 199 -10.82 -4.83 53.70
CA LEU A 199 -12.24 -4.62 53.38
C LEU A 199 -12.42 -3.65 52.18
N ILE A 200 -11.69 -2.54 52.17
CA ILE A 200 -11.79 -1.53 51.11
C ILE A 200 -11.18 -2.04 49.80
N ASP A 201 -9.95 -2.55 49.79
CA ASP A 201 -9.30 -3.03 48.58
C ASP A 201 -10.09 -4.18 47.91
N LEU A 202 -10.54 -5.14 48.72
CA LEU A 202 -11.30 -6.29 48.20
C LEU A 202 -12.67 -5.87 47.68
N SER A 203 -13.37 -4.98 48.38
CA SER A 203 -14.68 -4.49 47.90
C SER A 203 -14.57 -3.60 46.66
N MET A 204 -13.52 -2.79 46.52
CA MET A 204 -13.28 -1.99 45.31
C MET A 204 -13.14 -2.84 44.03
N LYS A 205 -12.68 -4.08 44.15
CA LYS A 205 -12.53 -5.02 43.03
C LYS A 205 -13.87 -5.54 42.51
N ASP A 206 -14.88 -5.61 43.37
CA ASP A 206 -16.20 -6.12 43.02
C ASP A 206 -17.24 -5.01 42.77
N ILE A 207 -17.06 -3.84 43.39
CA ILE A 207 -17.99 -2.70 43.30
C ILE A 207 -17.68 -1.87 42.04
N PRO A 208 -18.59 -1.80 41.05
CA PRO A 208 -18.39 -0.99 39.85
C PRO A 208 -18.28 0.51 40.15
N GLY A 209 -17.40 1.21 39.44
CA GLY A 209 -17.20 2.66 39.59
C GLY A 209 -16.17 3.06 40.66
N SER A 210 -15.61 2.08 41.38
CA SER A 210 -14.53 2.29 42.34
C SER A 210 -13.24 2.82 41.69
N LEU A 211 -12.39 3.42 42.50
CA LEU A 211 -11.07 3.89 42.12
C LEU A 211 -10.22 2.70 41.64
N ALA A 212 -9.54 2.87 40.51
CA ALA A 212 -8.64 1.86 39.94
C ALA A 212 -7.32 2.52 39.59
N LYS A 213 -6.24 1.73 39.56
CA LYS A 213 -4.90 2.21 39.22
C LYS A 213 -4.94 2.82 37.83
N ALA A 214 -4.37 4.02 37.70
CA ALA A 214 -4.64 4.91 36.57
C ALA A 214 -4.22 4.33 35.20
N GLY A 215 -3.45 3.23 35.18
CA GLY A 215 -2.84 2.59 34.00
C GLY A 215 -1.32 2.77 33.98
N LEU A 216 -0.67 2.33 32.90
CA LEU A 216 0.79 2.41 32.69
C LEU A 216 1.12 3.34 31.51
N ILE A 217 2.15 4.17 31.67
CA ILE A 217 2.80 4.92 30.58
C ILE A 217 4.28 4.56 30.60
N ASP A 218 4.74 3.90 29.55
CA ASP A 218 6.17 3.61 29.36
C ASP A 218 6.71 4.34 28.13
N ALA A 219 7.60 5.30 28.36
CA ALA A 219 8.36 5.99 27.32
C ALA A 219 9.58 5.19 26.86
N LEU A 220 9.84 4.02 27.46
CA LEU A 220 10.96 3.13 27.14
C LEU A 220 12.35 3.79 27.31
N ASP A 221 12.45 4.72 28.27
CA ASP A 221 13.72 5.35 28.64
C ASP A 221 14.64 4.42 29.45
N ASP A 222 14.05 3.42 30.11
CA ASP A 222 14.71 2.33 30.81
C ASP A 222 13.84 1.05 30.77
N TRP A 223 14.24 0.01 31.51
CA TRP A 223 13.54 -1.28 31.51
C TRP A 223 12.71 -1.54 32.78
N LYS A 224 12.57 -0.57 33.68
CA LYS A 224 12.01 -0.79 35.03
C LYS A 224 10.52 -1.16 35.02
N GLN A 225 9.80 -0.75 33.98
CA GLN A 225 8.37 -1.01 33.84
C GLN A 225 8.08 -2.38 33.19
N LEU A 226 9.11 -3.06 32.69
CA LEU A 226 8.98 -4.36 32.05
C LEU A 226 9.04 -5.48 33.09
N ASN A 227 8.19 -6.48 32.90
CA ASN A 227 8.28 -7.77 33.57
C ASN A 227 9.39 -8.64 32.98
N ASP A 228 9.49 -8.67 31.65
CA ASP A 228 10.50 -9.47 30.94
C ASP A 228 10.83 -8.85 29.57
N ARG A 229 11.98 -9.23 28.99
CA ARG A 229 12.39 -8.83 27.64
C ARG A 229 13.32 -9.87 27.01
N SER A 230 13.30 -9.96 25.68
CA SER A 230 14.18 -10.84 24.91
C SER A 230 14.59 -10.20 23.58
N ASN A 231 15.87 -10.35 23.20
CA ASN A 231 16.43 -9.89 21.92
C ASN A 231 16.14 -8.40 21.60
N VAL A 232 16.21 -7.53 22.62
CA VAL A 232 16.03 -6.08 22.47
C VAL A 232 17.07 -5.27 23.23
N TYR A 233 17.39 -4.08 22.73
CA TYR A 233 18.20 -3.06 23.40
C TYR A 233 17.58 -1.66 23.21
N LEU A 234 18.04 -0.67 23.99
CA LEU A 234 17.61 0.73 23.82
C LEU A 234 18.54 1.43 22.83
N ALA A 235 17.99 1.82 21.68
CA ALA A 235 18.65 2.67 20.70
C ALA A 235 18.40 4.15 21.02
N GLY A 236 19.44 4.98 20.93
CA GLY A 236 19.34 6.43 21.16
C GLY A 236 19.98 7.29 20.07
N ASN A 237 20.36 6.68 18.96
CA ASN A 237 20.95 7.39 17.82
C ASN A 237 19.88 8.13 17.00
N SER A 238 20.26 9.29 16.46
CA SER A 238 19.49 10.12 15.54
C SER A 238 18.06 10.45 15.97
N PRO A 239 17.85 11.02 17.18
CA PRO A 239 16.53 11.37 17.72
C PRO A 239 15.72 12.31 16.79
N GLU A 240 16.38 13.08 15.92
CA GLU A 240 15.76 13.97 14.94
C GLU A 240 14.81 13.27 13.95
N TYR A 241 15.05 12.00 13.62
CA TYR A 241 14.13 11.21 12.78
C TYR A 241 12.92 10.68 13.56
N PHE A 242 12.96 10.75 14.89
CA PHE A 242 12.00 10.13 15.79
C PHE A 242 11.27 11.18 16.64
N GLY A 243 11.06 12.38 16.11
CA GLY A 243 10.35 13.44 16.82
C GLY A 243 11.05 13.91 18.10
N GLY A 244 12.37 13.75 18.18
CA GLY A 244 13.17 14.08 19.36
C GLY A 244 13.20 12.98 20.42
N ASP A 245 12.58 11.83 20.16
CA ASP A 245 12.68 10.65 21.02
C ASP A 245 14.17 10.26 21.16
N GLY A 246 14.66 10.19 22.39
CA GLY A 246 16.05 9.87 22.69
C GLY A 246 16.33 8.39 22.95
N LYS A 247 15.30 7.55 23.15
CA LYS A 247 15.45 6.14 23.52
C LYS A 247 14.27 5.29 23.04
N ARG A 248 14.56 4.25 22.25
CA ARG A 248 13.57 3.33 21.70
C ARG A 248 14.02 1.88 21.87
N ALA A 249 13.09 0.98 22.15
CA ALA A 249 13.37 -0.45 22.14
C ALA A 249 13.43 -0.96 20.70
N THR A 250 14.56 -1.55 20.31
CA THR A 250 14.73 -2.21 19.00
C THR A 250 15.43 -3.54 19.16
N ARG A 251 15.46 -4.34 18.10
CA ARG A 251 15.95 -5.72 18.18
C ARG A 251 17.46 -5.76 18.05
N SER A 252 18.09 -6.65 18.81
CA SER A 252 19.54 -6.87 18.73
C SER A 252 19.95 -7.68 17.49
N THR A 253 19.02 -8.48 16.94
CA THR A 253 19.22 -9.31 15.75
C THR A 253 18.00 -9.26 14.82
N THR A 254 18.08 -9.88 13.64
CA THR A 254 16.95 -9.98 12.70
C THR A 254 15.89 -11.00 13.14
N SER A 255 16.15 -11.83 14.15
CA SER A 255 15.12 -12.66 14.80
C SER A 255 14.09 -11.78 15.52
N PRO A 256 12.86 -12.26 15.78
CA PRO A 256 11.88 -11.52 16.58
C PRO A 256 12.43 -11.18 17.97
N GLY A 257 12.08 -10.00 18.48
CA GLY A 257 12.38 -9.58 19.85
C GLY A 257 11.08 -9.26 20.59
N SER A 258 11.11 -9.20 21.92
CA SER A 258 9.90 -8.89 22.69
C SER A 258 10.15 -8.16 23.99
N VAL A 259 9.15 -7.39 24.40
CA VAL A 259 9.01 -6.84 25.76
C VAL A 259 7.69 -7.32 26.35
N VAL A 260 7.67 -7.58 27.66
CA VAL A 260 6.51 -8.08 28.39
C VAL A 260 6.22 -7.17 29.56
N TYR A 261 4.97 -6.74 29.68
CA TYR A 261 4.45 -5.98 30.80
C TYR A 261 3.59 -6.87 31.69
N HIS A 262 3.60 -6.60 33.00
CA HIS A 262 2.73 -7.24 33.98
C HIS A 262 2.10 -6.16 34.86
N THR A 263 0.79 -6.25 35.11
CA THR A 263 0.06 -5.31 35.97
C THR A 263 -0.73 -6.02 37.06
N GLY A 264 -0.75 -5.43 38.25
CA GLY A 264 -1.63 -5.82 39.37
C GLY A 264 -3.11 -5.51 39.14
N TYR A 265 -3.49 -4.96 37.99
CA TYR A 265 -4.87 -4.63 37.56
C TYR A 265 -5.16 -5.16 36.16
N ASP A 266 -6.45 -5.29 35.80
CA ASP A 266 -6.89 -5.74 34.48
C ASP A 266 -6.48 -4.73 33.40
N MET A 267 -5.78 -5.21 32.37
CA MET A 267 -5.55 -4.48 31.14
C MET A 267 -6.80 -4.57 30.27
N THR A 268 -7.43 -3.42 30.01
CA THR A 268 -8.62 -3.29 29.15
C THR A 268 -8.27 -2.69 27.79
N SER A 269 -7.15 -1.97 27.70
CA SER A 269 -6.65 -1.41 26.44
C SER A 269 -5.14 -1.22 26.45
N PHE A 270 -4.56 -1.18 25.25
CA PHE A 270 -3.21 -0.68 25.04
C PHE A 270 -3.10 0.17 23.78
N GLN A 271 -2.07 1.01 23.74
CA GLN A 271 -1.55 1.62 22.52
C GLN A 271 -0.03 1.57 22.56
N THR A 272 0.60 1.23 21.44
CA THR A 272 2.03 1.41 21.25
C THR A 272 2.30 2.42 20.16
N SER A 273 3.45 3.09 20.23
CA SER A 273 4.00 3.89 19.14
C SER A 273 5.29 3.25 18.67
N SER A 274 5.43 3.00 17.38
CA SER A 274 6.63 2.40 16.78
C SER A 274 7.02 3.11 15.50
N TYR A 275 8.32 3.31 15.30
CA TYR A 275 8.88 3.83 14.05
C TYR A 275 9.33 2.69 13.15
N TYR A 276 9.00 2.82 11.87
CA TYR A 276 9.33 1.87 10.83
C TYR A 276 10.07 2.56 9.70
N PHE A 277 11.09 1.89 9.19
CA PHE A 277 11.86 2.40 8.05
C PHE A 277 11.10 2.14 6.74
N THR A 278 10.91 3.19 5.96
CA THR A 278 10.08 3.14 4.74
C THR A 278 10.80 2.44 3.58
N GLY A 279 12.13 2.30 3.63
CA GLY A 279 12.91 1.61 2.60
C GLY A 279 12.90 0.08 2.67
N ILE A 280 12.10 -0.53 3.56
CA ILE A 280 11.88 -1.98 3.63
C ILE A 280 10.37 -2.31 3.74
N ALA A 281 10.02 -3.59 3.59
CA ALA A 281 8.65 -4.05 3.77
C ALA A 281 8.18 -3.82 5.22
N LEU A 282 6.94 -3.33 5.37
CA LEU A 282 6.35 -3.05 6.68
C LEU A 282 5.89 -4.36 7.36
N GLU A 283 6.69 -4.85 8.31
CA GLU A 283 6.32 -5.96 9.19
C GLU A 283 5.90 -5.44 10.57
N LYS A 284 4.58 -5.35 10.81
CA LYS A 284 4.02 -4.81 12.06
C LYS A 284 4.30 -5.70 13.27
N ASN A 285 4.31 -5.08 14.46
CA ASN A 285 4.43 -5.80 15.72
C ASN A 285 3.24 -6.75 15.93
N ARG A 286 3.46 -7.82 16.69
CA ARG A 286 2.40 -8.72 17.17
C ARG A 286 2.18 -8.54 18.65
N TYR A 287 0.95 -8.75 19.08
CA TYR A 287 0.52 -8.47 20.44
C TYR A 287 -0.08 -9.71 21.05
N PHE A 288 0.31 -10.03 22.27
CA PHE A 288 -0.22 -11.18 22.99
C PHE A 288 -0.65 -10.79 24.39
N ALA A 289 -1.85 -11.22 24.77
CA ALA A 289 -2.44 -11.01 26.07
C ALA A 289 -2.43 -12.31 26.88
N SER A 290 -2.21 -12.21 28.19
CA SER A 290 -2.31 -13.34 29.10
C SER A 290 -2.87 -12.92 30.46
N ALA A 291 -3.60 -13.82 31.12
CA ALA A 291 -4.08 -13.63 32.49
C ALA A 291 -3.06 -14.12 33.54
N ASP A 292 -2.22 -15.11 33.19
CA ASP A 292 -1.36 -15.86 34.11
C ASP A 292 0.15 -15.72 33.82
N GLY A 293 0.51 -15.06 32.71
CA GLY A 293 1.89 -14.90 32.26
C GLY A 293 2.51 -16.16 31.66
N LYS A 294 1.73 -17.24 31.53
CA LYS A 294 2.16 -18.54 30.99
C LYS A 294 1.49 -18.83 29.64
N THR A 295 0.19 -18.61 29.57
CA THR A 295 -0.62 -18.88 28.37
C THR A 295 -0.91 -17.57 27.64
N TYR A 296 -0.27 -17.36 26.50
CA TYR A 296 -0.43 -16.15 25.69
C TYR A 296 -1.38 -16.41 24.51
N LYS A 297 -2.33 -15.50 24.32
CA LYS A 297 -3.22 -15.46 23.15
C LYS A 297 -2.92 -14.21 22.34
N GLU A 298 -2.78 -14.36 21.04
CA GLU A 298 -2.61 -13.22 20.16
C GLU A 298 -3.88 -12.35 20.17
N VAL A 299 -3.68 -11.04 20.20
CA VAL A 299 -4.75 -10.05 20.14
C VAL A 299 -4.54 -9.13 18.93
N ALA A 300 -5.62 -8.85 18.22
CA ALA A 300 -5.56 -7.94 17.08
C ALA A 300 -5.38 -6.50 17.56
N ALA A 301 -4.48 -5.77 16.90
CA ALA A 301 -4.28 -4.33 17.08
C ALA A 301 -4.62 -3.60 15.78
N ALA A 302 -5.43 -2.54 15.89
CA ALA A 302 -5.60 -1.61 14.80
C ALA A 302 -4.33 -0.76 14.69
N SER A 303 -3.86 -0.49 13.48
CA SER A 303 -2.57 0.16 13.24
C SER A 303 -2.72 1.32 12.27
N TYR A 304 -2.17 2.47 12.65
CA TYR A 304 -2.43 3.76 12.05
C TYR A 304 -1.14 4.55 11.87
N PRO A 305 -0.85 5.12 10.68
CA PRO A 305 0.25 6.08 10.56
C PRO A 305 -0.07 7.33 11.40
N VAL A 306 0.96 7.89 12.02
CA VAL A 306 0.90 9.10 12.86
C VAL A 306 1.69 10.21 12.19
N GLY A 307 1.05 11.36 11.98
CA GLY A 307 1.66 12.51 11.31
C GLY A 307 2.21 12.20 9.91
N VAL A 308 3.24 12.96 9.51
CA VAL A 308 3.98 12.77 8.25
C VAL A 308 5.32 12.08 8.51
N ALA A 309 5.82 11.33 7.53
CA ALA A 309 7.13 10.69 7.63
C ALA A 309 8.26 11.73 7.81
N SER A 310 9.28 11.38 8.60
CA SER A 310 10.50 12.16 8.79
C SER A 310 11.69 11.40 8.19
N GLY A 311 12.26 11.95 7.11
CA GLY A 311 13.25 11.23 6.31
C GLY A 311 12.70 9.90 5.80
N SER A 312 13.39 8.80 6.06
CA SER A 312 12.96 7.44 5.70
C SER A 312 12.23 6.71 6.83
N TRP A 313 11.60 7.44 7.76
CA TRP A 313 10.93 6.87 8.93
C TRP A 313 9.48 7.34 9.05
N GLN A 314 8.58 6.38 9.26
CA GLN A 314 7.16 6.64 9.52
C GLN A 314 6.79 6.06 10.90
N GLN A 315 6.16 6.86 11.74
CA GLN A 315 5.61 6.40 13.01
C GLN A 315 4.23 5.77 12.79
N TYR A 316 3.95 4.68 13.49
CA TYR A 316 2.63 4.09 13.60
C TYR A 316 2.21 3.98 15.05
N ALA A 317 0.92 4.22 15.28
CA ALA A 317 0.23 3.88 16.52
C ALA A 317 -0.53 2.57 16.34
N GLU A 318 -0.33 1.62 17.24
CA GLU A 318 -0.99 0.31 17.21
C GLU A 318 -1.76 0.12 18.51
N GLU A 319 -3.08 -0.03 18.43
CA GLU A 319 -3.96 0.00 19.60
C GLU A 319 -5.01 -1.11 19.62
N SER A 320 -5.39 -1.51 20.83
CA SER A 320 -6.52 -2.40 21.07
C SER A 320 -7.30 -1.94 22.29
N PHE A 321 -8.63 -1.91 22.17
CA PHE A 321 -9.58 -1.57 23.25
C PHE A 321 -10.53 -2.73 23.57
N ALA A 322 -10.19 -3.93 23.12
CA ALA A 322 -10.99 -5.15 23.26
C ALA A 322 -10.13 -6.32 23.73
N LEU A 323 -9.38 -6.10 24.82
CA LEU A 323 -8.57 -7.16 25.42
C LEU A 323 -9.44 -8.23 26.08
N PRO A 324 -9.00 -9.51 26.09
CA PRO A 324 -9.68 -10.55 26.84
C PRO A 324 -9.85 -10.16 28.32
N ALA A 325 -10.96 -10.58 28.93
CA ALA A 325 -11.20 -10.37 30.36
C ALA A 325 -10.05 -10.93 31.21
N LYS A 326 -9.72 -10.27 32.33
CA LYS A 326 -8.64 -10.65 33.24
C LYS A 326 -7.24 -10.64 32.63
N THR A 327 -7.01 -9.91 31.53
CA THR A 327 -5.65 -9.74 30.98
C THR A 327 -4.78 -9.00 31.99
N ARG A 328 -3.65 -9.59 32.39
CA ARG A 328 -2.66 -9.02 33.33
C ARG A 328 -1.26 -8.91 32.73
N TYR A 329 -1.04 -9.52 31.58
CA TYR A 329 0.22 -9.51 30.87
C TYR A 329 0.00 -9.07 29.42
N LEU A 330 0.87 -8.20 28.94
CA LEU A 330 0.94 -7.79 27.54
C LEU A 330 2.36 -8.05 27.02
N LYS A 331 2.49 -8.93 26.03
CA LYS A 331 3.72 -9.13 25.27
C LYS A 331 3.62 -8.37 23.94
N VAL A 332 4.59 -7.51 23.69
CA VAL A 332 4.80 -6.84 22.39
C VAL A 332 5.97 -7.53 21.71
N GLU A 333 5.70 -8.14 20.55
CA GLU A 333 6.70 -8.83 19.72
C GLU A 333 7.05 -7.97 18.50
N LEU A 334 8.31 -7.57 18.42
CA LEU A 334 8.87 -6.78 17.32
C LEU A 334 9.28 -7.71 16.18
N ARG A 335 8.85 -7.41 14.95
CA ARG A 335 9.09 -8.23 13.75
C ARG A 335 9.82 -7.45 12.65
N GLY A 336 10.71 -8.12 11.92
CA GLY A 336 11.35 -7.53 10.73
C GLY A 336 12.49 -8.40 10.21
N ALA A 337 12.27 -9.15 9.15
CA ALA A 337 13.27 -10.08 8.64
C ALA A 337 14.49 -9.38 8.01
N ALA A 338 14.29 -8.18 7.45
CA ALA A 338 15.29 -7.51 6.64
C ALA A 338 16.40 -6.78 7.44
N LYS A 339 16.06 -6.14 8.57
CA LYS A 339 16.98 -5.29 9.36
C LYS A 339 16.61 -5.32 10.84
N ALA A 340 17.58 -5.57 11.72
CA ALA A 340 17.35 -5.66 13.17
C ALA A 340 16.88 -4.33 13.80
N TRP A 341 17.38 -3.20 13.30
CA TRP A 341 17.12 -1.85 13.80
C TRP A 341 15.75 -1.27 13.44
N SER A 342 14.90 -2.03 12.74
CA SER A 342 13.49 -1.67 12.45
C SER A 342 12.61 -2.90 12.74
N PRO A 343 11.47 -2.76 13.45
CA PRO A 343 10.92 -1.53 14.03
C PRO A 343 11.66 -1.04 15.27
N GLN A 344 11.37 0.21 15.64
CA GLN A 344 11.78 0.81 16.91
C GLN A 344 10.54 1.19 17.72
N LEU A 345 10.28 0.46 18.80
CA LEU A 345 9.18 0.70 19.72
C LEU A 345 9.54 1.88 20.64
N ALA A 346 8.72 2.94 20.57
CA ALA A 346 8.98 4.23 21.20
C ALA A 346 8.15 4.48 22.48
N LYS A 347 6.90 4.00 22.52
CA LYS A 347 6.02 4.26 23.66
C LYS A 347 5.01 3.12 23.83
N VAL A 348 4.68 2.77 25.07
CA VAL A 348 3.60 1.84 25.42
C VAL A 348 2.68 2.46 26.45
N LEU A 349 1.38 2.41 26.18
CA LEU A 349 0.31 2.88 27.04
C LEU A 349 -0.59 1.69 27.38
N ILE A 350 -0.88 1.45 28.66
CA ILE A 350 -1.81 0.41 29.11
C ILE A 350 -2.91 1.08 29.94
N ASN A 351 -4.17 0.98 29.51
CA ASN A 351 -5.34 1.69 30.08
C ASN A 351 -5.24 3.23 30.04
N ARG A 352 -4.15 3.80 29.53
CA ARG A 352 -3.86 5.24 29.49
C ARG A 352 -4.14 5.91 28.14
N ALA A 353 -4.46 5.16 27.09
CA ALA A 353 -4.62 5.73 25.76
C ALA A 353 -6.04 6.24 25.51
N THR A 354 -6.16 7.43 24.93
CA THR A 354 -7.37 7.84 24.21
C THR A 354 -7.33 7.23 22.80
N ALA A 355 -8.43 6.61 22.39
CA ALA A 355 -8.53 5.93 21.11
C ALA A 355 -8.36 6.91 19.95
N THR A 356 -7.65 6.45 18.92
CA THR A 356 -7.35 7.23 17.72
C THR A 356 -8.61 7.69 16.99
N VAL A 357 -8.59 8.90 16.43
CA VAL A 357 -9.72 9.45 15.68
C VAL A 357 -9.83 8.78 14.31
N ALA A 358 -11.01 8.27 13.97
CA ALA A 358 -11.38 7.81 12.65
C ALA A 358 -12.14 8.90 11.88
N ALA A 359 -12.01 8.90 10.55
CA ALA A 359 -12.80 9.75 9.66
C ALA A 359 -13.62 8.87 8.71
N THR A 360 -14.91 9.13 8.62
CA THR A 360 -15.81 8.59 7.60
C THR A 360 -16.27 9.71 6.69
N THR A 361 -16.43 9.43 5.40
CA THR A 361 -16.77 10.45 4.42
C THR A 361 -18.00 10.07 3.62
N SER A 362 -18.89 11.03 3.38
CA SER A 362 -20.05 10.87 2.50
C SER A 362 -20.13 12.05 1.53
N ARG A 363 -20.24 11.74 0.23
CA ARG A 363 -20.32 12.75 -0.82
C ARG A 363 -21.79 13.09 -1.11
N GLY A 364 -22.10 14.38 -1.22
CA GLY A 364 -23.43 14.88 -1.60
C GLY A 364 -23.33 16.16 -2.44
N ALA A 365 -24.47 16.73 -2.86
CA ALA A 365 -24.54 17.80 -3.86
C ALA A 365 -23.65 19.04 -3.58
N GLY A 366 -23.39 19.39 -2.31
CA GLY A 366 -22.52 20.53 -1.95
C GLY A 366 -21.11 20.17 -1.47
N GLY A 367 -20.50 19.07 -1.94
CA GLY A 367 -19.16 18.61 -1.51
C GLY A 367 -19.13 17.35 -0.62
N LEU A 368 -18.01 17.15 0.07
CA LEU A 368 -17.73 16.01 0.94
C LEU A 368 -18.07 16.34 2.40
N THR A 369 -18.90 15.52 3.03
CA THR A 369 -19.08 15.53 4.49
C THR A 369 -18.07 14.59 5.12
N VAL A 370 -17.37 15.06 6.16
CA VAL A 370 -16.39 14.30 6.93
C VAL A 370 -16.88 14.21 8.38
N GLU A 371 -17.10 12.99 8.84
CA GLU A 371 -17.48 12.71 10.22
C GLU A 371 -16.29 12.14 10.97
N LEU A 372 -15.94 12.78 12.10
CA LEU A 372 -14.88 12.33 12.99
C LEU A 372 -15.46 11.56 14.17
N SER A 373 -14.85 10.43 14.52
CA SER A 373 -15.28 9.60 15.63
C SER A 373 -14.09 9.00 16.40
N THR A 374 -14.30 8.65 17.66
CA THR A 374 -13.33 7.92 18.48
C THR A 374 -14.05 6.86 19.30
N ARG A 375 -13.37 5.73 19.56
CA ARG A 375 -13.90 4.65 20.42
C ARG A 375 -13.92 5.04 21.91
N SER A 376 -13.19 6.08 22.30
CA SER A 376 -13.20 6.57 23.67
C SER A 376 -14.48 7.36 23.93
N GLN A 377 -15.48 6.71 24.54
CA GLN A 377 -16.78 7.31 24.79
C GLN A 377 -16.67 8.64 25.57
N GLY A 378 -17.34 9.68 25.05
CA GLY A 378 -17.34 11.02 25.63
C GLY A 378 -15.96 11.70 25.65
N ALA A 379 -15.04 11.31 24.76
CA ALA A 379 -13.78 12.02 24.53
C ALA A 379 -14.00 13.16 23.52
N PRO A 380 -13.73 14.43 23.86
CA PRO A 380 -13.74 15.52 22.89
C PRO A 380 -12.74 15.27 21.76
N ILE A 381 -13.15 15.54 20.52
CA ILE A 381 -12.30 15.50 19.33
C ILE A 381 -11.90 16.93 18.96
N TYR A 382 -10.67 17.11 18.53
CA TYR A 382 -10.12 18.36 18.03
C TYR A 382 -9.56 18.14 16.64
N TYR A 383 -9.74 19.11 15.75
CA TYR A 383 -9.23 19.02 14.38
C TYR A 383 -8.73 20.37 13.86
N ARG A 384 -7.94 20.33 12.79
CA ARG A 384 -7.61 21.50 11.98
C ARG A 384 -7.63 21.13 10.50
N LEU A 385 -7.78 22.15 9.66
CA LEU A 385 -7.74 22.02 8.21
C LEU A 385 -6.46 22.67 7.70
N ASN A 386 -5.78 22.01 6.75
CA ASN A 386 -4.65 22.55 6.01
C ASN A 386 -3.52 23.08 6.91
N GLY A 387 -3.27 22.41 8.04
CA GLY A 387 -2.25 22.82 9.01
C GLY A 387 -2.53 24.12 9.78
N VAL A 388 -3.69 24.77 9.56
CA VAL A 388 -4.03 26.06 10.18
C VAL A 388 -4.20 25.89 11.69
N SER A 389 -3.39 26.63 12.46
CA SER A 389 -3.44 26.64 13.93
C SER A 389 -4.44 27.69 14.44
N PRO A 390 -5.10 27.50 15.61
CA PRO A 390 -5.05 26.33 16.49
C PRO A 390 -6.00 25.20 16.05
N TYR A 391 -5.87 24.03 16.67
CA TYR A 391 -6.90 22.99 16.61
C TYR A 391 -8.20 23.51 17.23
N ARG A 392 -9.33 23.18 16.61
CA ARG A 392 -10.68 23.56 17.06
C ARG A 392 -11.50 22.35 17.49
N PRO A 393 -12.43 22.51 18.46
CA PRO A 393 -13.33 21.43 18.87
C PRO A 393 -14.18 20.93 17.70
N TYR A 394 -14.36 19.62 17.61
CA TYR A 394 -15.29 18.98 16.68
C TYR A 394 -16.68 18.90 17.32
N THR A 395 -17.61 19.69 16.80
CA THR A 395 -18.99 19.79 17.29
C THR A 395 -20.02 19.19 16.34
N GLY A 396 -19.60 18.72 15.16
CA GLY A 396 -20.46 18.15 14.14
C GLY A 396 -19.72 17.95 12.81
N PRO A 397 -20.35 17.30 11.81
CA PRO A 397 -19.71 16.93 10.56
C PRO A 397 -19.07 18.12 9.84
N ILE A 398 -17.89 17.91 9.26
CA ILE A 398 -17.12 18.94 8.53
C ILE A 398 -17.56 18.89 7.07
N ARG A 399 -17.92 20.05 6.49
CA ARG A 399 -18.20 20.16 5.06
C ARG A 399 -16.96 20.66 4.32
N LEU A 400 -16.52 19.91 3.32
CA LEU A 400 -15.42 20.27 2.42
C LEU A 400 -15.95 20.48 1.01
N THR A 401 -15.63 21.62 0.41
CA THR A 401 -15.91 21.95 -1.01
C THR A 401 -14.64 21.98 -1.86
N ASP A 402 -13.48 21.90 -1.22
CA ASP A 402 -12.16 21.93 -1.85
C ASP A 402 -11.29 20.79 -1.28
N TYR A 403 -10.11 20.58 -1.85
CA TYR A 403 -9.10 19.72 -1.29
C TYR A 403 -8.67 20.22 0.10
N ALA A 404 -8.65 19.32 1.08
CA ALA A 404 -8.22 19.63 2.43
C ALA A 404 -7.44 18.49 3.09
N VAL A 405 -6.45 18.89 3.89
CA VAL A 405 -5.78 18.02 4.85
C VAL A 405 -6.44 18.21 6.21
N VAL A 406 -7.07 17.16 6.73
CA VAL A 406 -7.70 17.15 8.05
C VAL A 406 -6.77 16.46 9.04
N ASP A 407 -6.23 17.22 9.99
CA ASP A 407 -5.54 16.66 11.15
C ASP A 407 -6.53 16.56 12.31
N ALA A 408 -6.61 15.41 12.97
CA ALA A 408 -7.53 15.22 14.09
C ALA A 408 -6.94 14.35 15.22
N TYR A 409 -7.28 14.67 16.47
CA TYR A 409 -6.97 13.88 17.66
C TYR A 409 -8.10 13.98 18.69
N ALA A 410 -8.14 13.04 19.64
CA ALA A 410 -9.11 13.02 20.73
C ALA A 410 -8.40 13.15 22.08
N VAL A 411 -9.09 13.71 23.06
CA VAL A 411 -8.62 13.78 24.45
C VAL A 411 -9.65 13.18 25.40
N LYS A 412 -9.17 12.55 26.47
CA LYS A 412 -10.02 12.08 27.56
C LYS A 412 -9.32 12.37 28.87
N ASP A 413 -10.05 12.95 29.82
CA ASP A 413 -9.49 13.29 31.13
C ASP A 413 -8.87 12.06 31.80
N GLY A 414 -7.68 12.27 32.38
CA GLY A 414 -6.91 11.21 33.01
C GLY A 414 -6.29 10.21 32.03
N LYS A 415 -6.29 10.46 30.71
CA LYS A 415 -5.61 9.66 29.69
C LYS A 415 -4.69 10.53 28.82
N GLU A 416 -3.74 9.90 28.15
CA GLU A 416 -2.94 10.53 27.11
C GLU A 416 -3.84 10.87 25.91
N PRO A 417 -3.65 12.04 25.26
CA PRO A 417 -4.28 12.35 23.98
C PRO A 417 -4.00 11.26 22.94
N SER A 418 -4.95 11.05 22.02
CA SER A 418 -4.70 10.17 20.90
C SER A 418 -3.61 10.77 19.99
N PRO A 419 -2.88 9.94 19.24
CA PRO A 419 -2.03 10.42 18.16
C PRO A 419 -2.83 11.27 17.16
N VAL A 420 -2.16 12.24 16.54
CA VAL A 420 -2.76 13.04 15.45
C VAL A 420 -2.83 12.17 14.19
N ARG A 421 -4.04 12.09 13.64
CA ARG A 421 -4.35 11.43 12.37
C ARG A 421 -4.51 12.47 11.28
N THR A 422 -3.83 12.26 10.16
CA THR A 422 -3.89 13.13 8.98
C THR A 422 -4.69 12.44 7.87
N TYR A 423 -5.69 13.13 7.34
CA TYR A 423 -6.54 12.69 6.24
C TYR A 423 -6.43 13.67 5.06
N LYS A 424 -6.02 13.18 3.89
CA LYS A 424 -6.02 13.97 2.65
C LYS A 424 -7.33 13.71 1.92
N LEU A 425 -8.22 14.69 1.88
CA LEU A 425 -9.61 14.53 1.42
C LEU A 425 -9.94 15.56 0.34
N ASN A 426 -10.52 15.11 -0.76
CA ASN A 426 -10.93 15.98 -1.84
C ASN A 426 -12.43 16.32 -1.76
N GLY A 427 -12.74 17.54 -1.31
CA GLY A 427 -14.12 18.05 -1.22
C GLY A 427 -14.73 18.48 -2.56
N ARG A 428 -13.90 18.66 -3.60
CA ARG A 428 -14.34 19.14 -4.91
C ARG A 428 -15.33 18.18 -5.56
N ALA A 429 -16.20 18.72 -6.41
CA ALA A 429 -17.13 17.93 -7.22
C ALA A 429 -16.66 17.78 -8.67
N ASP A 430 -15.68 18.58 -9.09
CA ASP A 430 -15.10 18.65 -10.44
C ASP A 430 -13.78 17.88 -10.57
N PHE A 431 -13.59 16.83 -9.76
CA PHE A 431 -12.46 15.91 -9.92
C PHE A 431 -12.56 15.16 -11.26
N THR A 432 -11.42 14.81 -11.84
CA THR A 432 -11.33 14.12 -13.14
C THR A 432 -11.40 12.61 -13.00
N VAL A 433 -10.89 12.07 -11.89
CA VAL A 433 -10.75 10.63 -11.65
C VAL A 433 -11.48 10.25 -10.37
N ASP A 434 -12.38 9.27 -10.45
CA ASP A 434 -13.12 8.77 -9.30
C ASP A 434 -12.26 7.86 -8.39
N ALA A 435 -12.83 7.42 -7.28
CA ALA A 435 -12.11 6.58 -6.31
C ALA A 435 -11.59 5.24 -6.85
N TYR A 436 -12.06 4.81 -8.03
CA TYR A 436 -11.72 3.57 -8.71
C TYR A 436 -10.80 3.78 -9.92
N GLY A 437 -10.33 5.01 -10.17
CA GLY A 437 -9.45 5.31 -11.29
C GLY A 437 -10.16 5.53 -12.62
N GLN A 438 -11.50 5.58 -12.62
CA GLN A 438 -12.29 5.79 -13.83
C GLN A 438 -12.47 7.28 -14.07
N VAL A 439 -12.65 7.70 -15.33
CA VAL A 439 -12.96 9.09 -15.65
C VAL A 439 -14.30 9.46 -15.00
N ALA A 440 -14.28 10.45 -14.11
CA ALA A 440 -15.41 10.80 -13.25
C ALA A 440 -16.65 11.20 -14.05
N ALA A 441 -16.46 11.99 -15.11
CA ALA A 441 -17.54 12.45 -15.99
C ALA A 441 -18.09 11.36 -16.94
N ALA A 442 -17.37 10.25 -17.15
CA ALA A 442 -17.82 9.18 -18.02
C ALA A 442 -19.01 8.43 -17.43
N ASN A 443 -20.01 8.13 -18.25
CA ASN A 443 -21.18 7.39 -17.84
C ASN A 443 -21.36 6.17 -18.74
N PHE A 444 -21.03 4.99 -18.22
CA PHE A 444 -21.15 3.72 -18.91
C PHE A 444 -21.72 2.65 -17.96
N PRO A 445 -22.44 1.64 -18.48
CA PRO A 445 -23.18 0.67 -17.66
C PRO A 445 -22.30 -0.08 -16.65
N GLU A 446 -21.07 -0.43 -17.03
CA GLU A 446 -20.13 -1.22 -16.22
C GLU A 446 -19.26 -0.37 -15.29
N LYS A 447 -19.60 0.90 -15.03
CA LYS A 447 -18.82 1.76 -14.14
C LYS A 447 -18.96 1.30 -12.70
N VAL A 448 -17.83 1.02 -12.04
CA VAL A 448 -17.80 0.61 -10.63
C VAL A 448 -18.17 1.78 -9.73
N LYS A 449 -19.05 1.55 -8.77
CA LYS A 449 -19.51 2.60 -7.82
C LYS A 449 -19.19 2.28 -6.36
N SER A 450 -18.78 1.06 -6.05
CA SER A 450 -18.52 0.64 -4.68
C SER A 450 -17.54 -0.52 -4.56
N ASP A 451 -16.89 -0.64 -3.40
CA ASP A 451 -16.04 -1.79 -3.06
C ASP A 451 -16.85 -3.10 -3.00
N ALA A 452 -18.16 -3.02 -2.75
CA ALA A 452 -19.06 -4.18 -2.75
C ALA A 452 -19.22 -4.75 -4.17
N GLU A 453 -19.29 -3.89 -5.20
CA GLU A 453 -19.29 -4.32 -6.59
C GLU A 453 -17.97 -5.01 -6.96
N LEU A 454 -16.82 -4.44 -6.59
CA LEU A 454 -15.52 -5.10 -6.84
C LEU A 454 -15.42 -6.46 -6.15
N LYS A 455 -15.93 -6.60 -4.92
CA LYS A 455 -15.97 -7.90 -4.24
C LYS A 455 -16.90 -8.90 -4.94
N ALA A 456 -18.05 -8.44 -5.42
CA ALA A 456 -18.97 -9.27 -6.19
C ALA A 456 -18.37 -9.70 -7.54
N ASP A 457 -17.56 -8.83 -8.16
CA ASP A 457 -16.85 -9.13 -9.41
C ASP A 457 -15.92 -10.34 -9.27
N ALA A 458 -15.33 -10.59 -8.10
CA ALA A 458 -14.47 -11.76 -7.90
C ALA A 458 -15.22 -13.09 -8.18
N SER A 459 -16.46 -13.19 -7.69
CA SER A 459 -17.31 -14.36 -7.96
C SER A 459 -17.86 -14.36 -9.39
N ALA A 460 -18.26 -13.19 -9.92
CA ALA A 460 -18.75 -13.07 -11.29
C ALA A 460 -17.67 -13.43 -12.33
N ASP A 461 -16.42 -13.06 -12.07
CA ASP A 461 -15.26 -13.40 -12.90
C ASP A 461 -14.98 -14.89 -12.85
N ALA A 462 -14.98 -15.51 -11.67
CA ALA A 462 -14.80 -16.95 -11.56
C ALA A 462 -15.84 -17.72 -12.39
N ALA A 463 -17.10 -17.28 -12.38
CA ALA A 463 -18.16 -17.85 -13.22
C ALA A 463 -17.94 -17.56 -14.71
N TYR A 464 -17.63 -16.31 -15.08
CA TYR A 464 -17.36 -15.93 -16.48
C TYR A 464 -16.21 -16.73 -17.06
N TYR A 465 -15.03 -16.68 -16.44
CA TYR A 465 -13.86 -17.43 -16.89
C TYR A 465 -14.08 -18.94 -16.81
N GLY A 466 -14.80 -19.44 -15.80
CA GLY A 466 -15.14 -20.86 -15.68
C GLY A 466 -16.03 -21.38 -16.81
N GLY A 467 -16.87 -20.51 -17.38
CA GLY A 467 -17.73 -20.83 -18.52
C GLY A 467 -17.08 -20.65 -19.90
N LEU A 468 -15.88 -20.09 -19.98
CA LEU A 468 -15.15 -19.97 -21.25
C LEU A 468 -14.34 -21.23 -21.55
N GLN A 469 -14.36 -21.64 -22.81
CA GLN A 469 -13.52 -22.72 -23.34
C GLN A 469 -12.41 -22.12 -24.21
N ALA A 470 -11.17 -22.52 -23.94
CA ALA A 470 -10.04 -22.16 -24.80
C ALA A 470 -10.17 -22.87 -26.17
N PRO A 471 -9.61 -22.31 -27.26
CA PRO A 471 -9.61 -22.97 -28.56
C PRO A 471 -9.05 -24.39 -28.48
N SER A 472 -9.70 -25.31 -29.18
CA SER A 472 -9.33 -26.72 -29.22
C SER A 472 -8.51 -27.06 -30.47
N GLY A 473 -7.90 -28.24 -30.51
CA GLY A 473 -7.09 -28.66 -31.67
C GLY A 473 -5.76 -27.91 -31.79
N LEU A 474 -5.25 -27.37 -30.67
CA LEU A 474 -3.93 -26.74 -30.61
C LEU A 474 -2.89 -27.66 -29.98
N ASP A 475 -1.64 -27.56 -30.40
CA ASP A 475 -0.51 -28.25 -29.81
C ASP A 475 -0.08 -27.57 -28.48
N GLY A 476 0.96 -28.13 -27.82
CA GLY A 476 1.48 -27.59 -26.55
C GLY A 476 2.05 -26.16 -26.64
N TYR A 477 2.26 -25.64 -27.85
CA TYR A 477 2.75 -24.29 -28.14
C TYR A 477 1.67 -23.39 -28.74
N GLY A 478 0.41 -23.84 -28.83
CA GLY A 478 -0.69 -23.05 -29.39
C GLY A 478 -0.74 -23.00 -30.93
N GLY A 479 0.00 -23.89 -31.61
CA GLY A 479 -0.08 -24.14 -33.05
C GLY A 479 -1.21 -25.08 -33.43
N LEU A 480 -1.61 -25.13 -34.69
CA LEU A 480 -2.67 -26.02 -35.19
C LEU A 480 -2.20 -27.48 -35.17
N ALA A 481 -2.67 -28.28 -34.21
CA ALA A 481 -2.24 -29.65 -34.03
C ALA A 481 -2.50 -30.53 -35.27
N GLY A 482 -1.51 -31.34 -35.65
CA GLY A 482 -1.59 -32.27 -36.77
C GLY A 482 -1.37 -31.62 -38.15
N SER A 483 -1.20 -30.30 -38.20
CA SER A 483 -0.88 -29.58 -39.43
C SER A 483 0.53 -29.93 -39.94
N ALA A 484 1.46 -30.31 -39.07
CA ALA A 484 2.78 -30.79 -39.47
C ALA A 484 2.67 -32.00 -40.41
N ALA A 485 1.89 -33.01 -40.01
CA ALA A 485 1.64 -34.20 -40.81
C ALA A 485 0.88 -33.85 -42.10
N LYS A 486 -0.16 -32.99 -42.00
CA LYS A 486 -0.98 -32.56 -43.15
C LYS A 486 -0.17 -31.88 -44.25
N TYR A 487 0.81 -31.05 -43.87
CA TYR A 487 1.59 -30.24 -44.82
C TYR A 487 3.03 -30.75 -45.02
N GLY A 488 3.39 -31.93 -44.47
CA GLY A 488 4.73 -32.51 -44.62
C GLY A 488 5.83 -31.70 -43.92
N LEU A 489 5.50 -30.98 -42.86
CA LEU A 489 6.42 -30.15 -42.09
C LEU A 489 7.14 -31.01 -41.03
N LYS A 490 8.38 -30.65 -40.71
CA LYS A 490 9.17 -31.28 -39.64
C LYS A 490 9.47 -30.27 -38.54
N GLY A 491 9.26 -30.70 -37.30
CA GLY A 491 9.67 -29.94 -36.12
C GLY A 491 11.18 -29.74 -36.07
N THR A 492 11.59 -28.57 -35.60
CA THR A 492 13.02 -28.21 -35.46
C THR A 492 13.48 -28.15 -34.01
N GLY A 493 12.56 -28.29 -33.06
CA GLY A 493 12.78 -27.95 -31.65
C GLY A 493 12.59 -26.46 -31.35
N TYR A 494 12.38 -25.62 -32.36
CA TYR A 494 12.19 -24.17 -32.23
C TYR A 494 11.09 -23.66 -33.17
N PHE A 495 10.61 -22.44 -32.92
CA PHE A 495 9.75 -21.75 -33.87
C PHE A 495 10.51 -21.46 -35.17
N ALA A 496 9.87 -21.70 -36.32
CA ALA A 496 10.53 -21.56 -37.61
C ALA A 496 9.61 -21.08 -38.72
N ILE A 497 10.14 -20.35 -39.70
CA ILE A 497 9.41 -19.95 -40.92
C ILE A 497 9.46 -21.08 -41.96
N ARG A 498 8.31 -21.43 -42.52
CA ARG A 498 8.13 -22.53 -43.50
C ARG A 498 7.11 -22.16 -44.57
N GLN A 499 7.06 -22.95 -45.63
CA GLN A 499 6.00 -22.92 -46.62
C GLN A 499 4.98 -24.03 -46.32
N ALA A 500 3.69 -23.70 -46.29
CA ALA A 500 2.60 -24.66 -46.10
C ALA A 500 1.38 -24.23 -46.92
N GLY A 501 0.86 -25.10 -47.78
CA GLY A 501 -0.35 -24.82 -48.57
C GLY A 501 -0.25 -23.57 -49.46
N GLY A 502 0.93 -23.29 -50.01
CA GLY A 502 1.19 -22.09 -50.83
C GLY A 502 1.34 -20.79 -50.04
N ARG A 503 1.56 -20.87 -48.72
CA ARG A 503 1.67 -19.71 -47.82
C ARG A 503 2.95 -19.78 -47.01
N THR A 504 3.52 -18.62 -46.71
CA THR A 504 4.60 -18.46 -45.74
C THR A 504 4.00 -18.44 -44.34
N VAL A 505 4.36 -19.41 -43.51
CA VAL A 505 3.82 -19.62 -42.16
C VAL A 505 4.93 -19.69 -41.12
N MET A 506 4.61 -19.36 -39.87
CA MET A 506 5.43 -19.77 -38.73
C MET A 506 5.01 -21.17 -38.30
N THR A 507 5.92 -21.93 -37.71
CA THR A 507 5.69 -23.27 -37.17
C THR A 507 6.18 -23.33 -35.73
N THR A 508 5.54 -24.15 -34.91
CA THR A 508 5.93 -24.46 -33.54
C THR A 508 7.17 -25.38 -33.53
N PRO A 509 7.81 -25.58 -32.36
CA PRO A 509 8.89 -26.56 -32.20
C PRO A 509 8.60 -27.97 -32.72
N THR A 510 7.34 -28.42 -32.67
CA THR A 510 6.89 -29.72 -33.19
C THR A 510 6.63 -29.71 -34.70
N GLY A 511 6.62 -28.53 -35.34
CA GLY A 511 6.44 -28.34 -36.77
C GLY A 511 5.01 -28.02 -37.18
N ASP A 512 4.08 -27.91 -36.22
CA ASP A 512 2.70 -27.51 -36.49
C ASP A 512 2.64 -26.02 -36.83
N VAL A 513 1.74 -25.62 -37.71
CA VAL A 513 1.54 -24.24 -38.17
C VAL A 513 1.11 -23.37 -36.98
N PHE A 514 1.77 -22.23 -36.83
CA PHE A 514 1.54 -21.27 -35.77
C PHE A 514 1.23 -19.90 -36.37
N PHE A 515 0.12 -19.30 -35.97
CA PHE A 515 -0.17 -17.88 -36.19
C PHE A 515 -0.11 -17.18 -34.83
N SER A 516 0.83 -16.25 -34.67
CA SER A 516 1.10 -15.62 -33.37
C SER A 516 0.01 -14.58 -33.06
N LEU A 517 -0.99 -14.99 -32.28
CA LEU A 517 -1.98 -14.12 -31.67
C LEU A 517 -1.42 -13.63 -30.34
N GLY A 518 -0.69 -12.51 -30.40
CA GLY A 518 0.09 -11.99 -29.29
C GLY A 518 -0.65 -10.94 -28.46
N MET A 519 -0.34 -10.88 -27.17
CA MET A 519 -0.74 -9.79 -26.28
C MET A 519 0.50 -9.02 -25.81
N ASN A 520 0.61 -7.74 -26.19
CA ASN A 520 1.65 -6.86 -25.70
C ASN A 520 1.29 -6.32 -24.31
N GLY A 521 2.31 -6.02 -23.51
CA GLY A 521 2.16 -5.31 -22.25
C GLY A 521 1.40 -6.09 -21.16
N ILE A 522 1.77 -7.36 -20.92
CA ILE A 522 1.22 -8.15 -19.80
C ILE A 522 1.87 -7.74 -18.46
N HIS A 523 1.68 -6.49 -18.07
CA HIS A 523 2.15 -5.91 -16.81
C HIS A 523 1.24 -4.74 -16.39
N ALA A 524 1.49 -4.20 -15.20
CA ALA A 524 0.67 -3.13 -14.64
C ALA A 524 1.17 -1.72 -14.98
N ASP A 525 2.32 -1.53 -15.64
CA ASP A 525 2.97 -0.20 -15.71
C ASP A 525 2.08 0.84 -16.41
N GLU A 526 1.36 0.43 -17.44
CA GLU A 526 0.41 1.25 -18.20
C GLU A 526 -0.70 1.86 -17.31
N THR A 527 -0.93 1.28 -16.13
CA THR A 527 -2.01 1.66 -15.20
C THR A 527 -1.59 2.69 -14.15
N TYR A 528 -0.30 2.99 -14.03
CA TYR A 528 0.20 3.97 -13.07
C TYR A 528 0.13 5.39 -13.66
N THR A 529 -0.37 6.33 -12.87
CA THR A 529 -0.41 7.76 -13.19
C THR A 529 0.31 8.57 -12.12
N LYS A 530 0.87 9.72 -12.52
CA LYS A 530 1.48 10.68 -11.60
C LYS A 530 0.39 11.43 -10.84
N VAL A 531 0.35 11.25 -9.52
CA VAL A 531 -0.62 11.84 -8.59
C VAL A 531 -0.05 13.01 -7.78
N ALA A 532 1.26 13.02 -7.55
CA ALA A 532 1.91 14.08 -6.80
C ALA A 532 1.80 15.44 -7.52
N GLY A 533 1.29 16.44 -6.83
CA GLY A 533 1.04 17.77 -7.38
C GLY A 533 -0.23 17.85 -8.23
N ARG A 534 -1.11 16.84 -8.14
CA ARG A 534 -2.40 16.75 -8.84
C ARG A 534 -3.50 16.16 -7.96
N GLU A 535 -3.32 16.13 -6.64
CA GLU A 535 -4.21 15.44 -5.71
C GLU A 535 -5.68 15.85 -5.83
N GLU A 536 -5.95 17.10 -6.22
CA GLU A 536 -7.27 17.66 -6.49
C GLU A 536 -7.99 17.06 -7.70
N ALA A 537 -7.26 16.44 -8.63
CA ALA A 537 -7.84 15.76 -9.80
C ALA A 537 -8.47 14.40 -9.44
N PHE A 538 -8.17 13.87 -8.25
CA PHE A 538 -8.58 12.54 -7.81
C PHE A 538 -9.57 12.63 -6.66
N GLU A 539 -10.69 11.93 -6.76
CA GLU A 539 -11.68 11.83 -5.67
C GLU A 539 -11.05 11.24 -4.40
N TRP A 540 -10.16 10.26 -4.58
CA TRP A 540 -9.54 9.52 -3.50
C TRP A 540 -8.09 9.17 -3.84
N LEU A 541 -7.20 9.37 -2.88
CA LEU A 541 -5.83 8.88 -2.90
C LEU A 541 -5.46 8.33 -1.52
N PRO A 542 -4.81 7.16 -1.44
CA PRO A 542 -4.30 6.64 -0.18
C PRO A 542 -3.00 7.34 0.21
N LEU A 543 -2.63 7.21 1.49
CA LEU A 543 -1.27 7.54 1.92
C LEU A 543 -0.28 6.51 1.37
N TYR A 544 0.91 6.98 0.95
CA TYR A 544 1.98 6.13 0.41
C TYR A 544 2.36 5.00 1.38
N ASP A 545 2.58 5.30 2.66
CA ASP A 545 2.94 4.31 3.68
C ASP A 545 1.72 3.53 4.23
N GLY A 546 0.58 3.56 3.52
CA GLY A 546 -0.63 2.85 3.89
C GLY A 546 -0.67 1.41 3.40
N ALA A 547 -1.84 0.76 3.56
CA ALA A 547 -2.10 -0.56 3.00
C ALA A 547 -1.93 -0.62 1.47
N TYR A 548 -2.07 0.53 0.79
CA TYR A 548 -1.95 0.66 -0.66
C TYR A 548 -0.54 0.96 -1.15
N LYS A 549 0.49 0.91 -0.29
CA LYS A 549 1.90 1.08 -0.70
C LYS A 549 2.27 0.27 -1.95
N PRO A 550 1.86 -1.02 -2.11
CA PRO A 550 2.20 -1.79 -3.30
C PRO A 550 1.52 -1.32 -4.61
N ALA A 551 0.55 -0.41 -4.54
CA ALA A 551 -0.04 0.23 -5.71
C ALA A 551 0.68 1.53 -6.11
N PHE A 552 1.73 1.94 -5.39
CA PHE A 552 2.62 3.01 -5.83
C PHE A 552 3.81 2.43 -6.58
N VAL A 553 4.41 3.25 -7.46
CA VAL A 553 5.68 2.88 -8.10
C VAL A 553 6.75 2.74 -7.02
N PRO A 554 7.50 1.62 -6.93
CA PRO A 554 8.42 1.37 -5.82
C PRO A 554 9.47 2.47 -5.61
N SER A 555 9.96 3.08 -6.68
CA SER A 555 10.94 4.17 -6.69
C SER A 555 10.33 5.58 -6.69
N ASP A 556 9.00 5.70 -6.74
CA ASP A 556 8.29 6.97 -6.87
C ASP A 556 6.97 6.96 -6.09
N SER A 557 6.98 7.59 -4.90
CA SER A 557 5.78 7.77 -4.08
C SER A 557 4.74 8.72 -4.68
N GLY A 558 5.09 9.40 -5.77
CA GLY A 558 4.23 10.34 -6.49
C GLY A 558 3.43 9.72 -7.62
N SER A 559 3.53 8.41 -7.85
CA SER A 559 2.81 7.70 -8.92
C SER A 559 2.03 6.49 -8.38
N PHE A 560 0.78 6.35 -8.79
CA PHE A 560 -0.18 5.40 -8.23
C PHE A 560 -0.98 4.67 -9.31
N SER A 561 -1.22 3.37 -9.11
CA SER A 561 -2.07 2.52 -9.93
C SER A 561 -3.41 2.23 -9.24
N PHE A 562 -4.48 2.80 -9.78
CA PHE A 562 -5.84 2.47 -9.37
C PHE A 562 -6.21 1.03 -9.73
N TYR A 563 -5.64 0.47 -10.80
CA TYR A 563 -5.83 -0.93 -11.16
C TYR A 563 -5.32 -1.86 -10.04
N MET A 564 -4.10 -1.64 -9.56
CA MET A 564 -3.53 -2.44 -8.46
C MET A 564 -4.33 -2.26 -7.16
N ALA A 565 -4.80 -1.03 -6.88
CA ALA A 565 -5.70 -0.76 -5.77
C ALA A 565 -7.03 -1.51 -5.90
N ASN A 566 -7.61 -1.56 -7.11
CA ASN A 566 -8.85 -2.28 -7.38
C ASN A 566 -8.66 -3.80 -7.27
N LYS A 567 -7.52 -4.36 -7.71
CA LYS A 567 -7.17 -5.77 -7.45
C LYS A 567 -7.14 -6.08 -5.96
N TYR A 568 -6.56 -5.18 -5.15
CA TYR A 568 -6.57 -5.33 -3.70
C TYR A 568 -7.98 -5.23 -3.09
N ARG A 569 -8.80 -4.28 -3.53
CA ARG A 569 -10.21 -4.17 -3.09
C ARG A 569 -11.05 -5.40 -3.44
N LYS A 570 -10.82 -5.95 -4.64
CA LYS A 570 -11.50 -7.13 -5.20
C LYS A 570 -11.10 -8.43 -4.51
N THR A 571 -9.81 -8.62 -4.23
CA THR A 571 -9.27 -9.93 -3.79
C THR A 571 -8.69 -9.93 -2.38
N GLY A 572 -8.52 -8.77 -1.76
CA GLY A 572 -7.81 -8.59 -0.49
C GLY A 572 -6.28 -8.71 -0.59
N LYS A 573 -5.72 -8.84 -1.79
CA LYS A 573 -4.28 -9.03 -2.03
C LYS A 573 -3.80 -8.21 -3.23
N PHE A 574 -2.58 -7.70 -3.15
CA PHE A 574 -1.88 -7.16 -4.32
C PHE A 574 -1.24 -8.33 -5.08
N PRO A 575 -1.45 -8.45 -6.41
CA PRO A 575 -0.76 -9.45 -7.19
C PRO A 575 0.74 -9.12 -7.27
N THR A 576 1.60 -10.13 -7.20
CA THR A 576 2.99 -10.01 -7.63
C THR A 576 3.05 -10.03 -9.16
N ASP A 577 4.12 -9.56 -9.77
CA ASP A 577 4.29 -9.58 -11.24
C ASP A 577 4.11 -10.99 -11.81
N ALA A 578 4.68 -12.00 -11.14
CA ALA A 578 4.52 -13.40 -11.52
C ALA A 578 3.06 -13.88 -11.44
N ALA A 579 2.32 -13.50 -10.39
CA ALA A 579 0.91 -13.86 -10.23
C ALA A 579 0.02 -13.13 -11.23
N PHE A 580 0.30 -11.85 -11.50
CA PHE A 580 -0.37 -11.06 -12.54
C PHE A 580 -0.19 -11.71 -13.91
N TYR A 581 1.04 -12.05 -14.28
CA TYR A 581 1.33 -12.68 -15.57
C TYR A 581 0.66 -14.05 -15.70
N ALA A 582 0.73 -14.89 -14.67
CA ALA A 582 0.10 -16.21 -14.66
C ALA A 582 -1.44 -16.11 -14.82
N GLU A 583 -2.08 -15.19 -14.08
CA GLU A 583 -3.51 -14.92 -14.22
C GLU A 583 -3.85 -14.43 -15.63
N ALA A 584 -3.05 -13.51 -16.17
CA ALA A 584 -3.24 -12.99 -17.51
C ALA A 584 -3.15 -14.09 -18.58
N VAL A 585 -2.13 -14.96 -18.53
CA VAL A 585 -1.99 -16.10 -19.44
C VAL A 585 -3.21 -17.02 -19.40
N GLN A 586 -3.74 -17.33 -18.21
CA GLN A 586 -4.93 -18.17 -18.09
C GLN A 586 -6.16 -17.54 -18.78
N ARG A 587 -6.35 -16.23 -18.63
CA ARG A 587 -7.44 -15.49 -19.29
C ARG A 587 -7.22 -15.40 -20.80
N LEU A 588 -6.00 -15.07 -21.23
CA LEU A 588 -5.61 -14.94 -22.64
C LEU A 588 -5.83 -16.24 -23.43
N ARG A 589 -5.49 -17.41 -22.87
CA ARG A 589 -5.79 -18.71 -23.50
C ARG A 589 -7.27 -18.92 -23.73
N LYS A 590 -8.11 -18.56 -22.74
CA LYS A 590 -9.57 -18.68 -22.86
C LYS A 590 -10.14 -17.71 -23.89
N TRP A 591 -9.47 -16.58 -24.13
CA TRP A 591 -9.80 -15.64 -25.20
C TRP A 591 -9.15 -16.00 -26.55
N GLY A 592 -8.40 -17.10 -26.61
CA GLY A 592 -7.77 -17.63 -27.82
C GLY A 592 -6.45 -16.98 -28.23
N PHE A 593 -5.87 -16.12 -27.40
CA PHE A 593 -4.47 -15.71 -27.59
C PHE A 593 -3.54 -16.88 -27.27
N ASN A 594 -2.44 -16.98 -28.03
CA ASN A 594 -1.50 -18.09 -27.92
C ASN A 594 -0.05 -17.65 -27.68
N SER A 595 0.21 -16.35 -27.55
CA SER A 595 1.55 -15.84 -27.24
C SER A 595 1.55 -14.52 -26.47
N ALA A 596 2.64 -14.27 -25.75
CA ALA A 596 2.97 -12.97 -25.17
C ALA A 596 3.82 -12.18 -26.17
N GLY A 597 3.37 -10.95 -26.45
CA GLY A 597 4.04 -10.00 -27.32
C GLY A 597 5.07 -9.16 -26.58
N GLY A 598 5.54 -8.09 -27.24
CA GLY A 598 6.48 -7.11 -26.69
C GLY A 598 6.01 -6.49 -25.38
N TYR A 599 6.96 -5.96 -24.61
CA TYR A 599 6.75 -5.34 -23.30
C TYR A 599 6.12 -6.26 -22.23
N SER A 600 5.95 -7.55 -22.51
CA SER A 600 5.54 -8.52 -21.50
C SER A 600 6.75 -9.00 -20.70
N PRO A 601 6.60 -9.34 -19.40
CA PRO A 601 7.69 -9.83 -18.56
C PRO A 601 8.11 -11.26 -18.98
N GLU A 602 9.04 -11.29 -19.93
CA GLU A 602 9.57 -12.47 -20.61
C GLU A 602 10.04 -13.60 -19.68
N GLN A 603 10.55 -13.27 -18.48
CA GLN A 603 11.03 -14.24 -17.50
C GLN A 603 9.95 -15.23 -17.03
N TYR A 604 8.67 -14.91 -17.22
CA TYR A 604 7.55 -15.77 -16.82
C TYR A 604 6.96 -16.60 -17.95
N GLY A 605 7.34 -16.35 -19.22
CA GLY A 605 6.77 -17.03 -20.39
C GLY A 605 6.92 -18.55 -20.32
N LYS A 606 8.17 -19.01 -20.18
CA LYS A 606 8.52 -20.44 -20.09
C LYS A 606 7.81 -21.16 -18.94
N ALA A 607 7.82 -20.57 -17.74
CA ALA A 607 7.21 -21.17 -16.54
C ALA A 607 5.69 -21.33 -16.67
N ASN A 608 5.04 -20.53 -17.51
CA ASN A 608 3.60 -20.61 -17.79
C ASN A 608 3.26 -21.37 -19.09
N GLY A 609 4.28 -21.96 -19.73
CA GLY A 609 4.16 -22.69 -20.99
C GLY A 609 3.50 -21.88 -22.11
N PHE A 610 3.67 -20.55 -22.09
CA PHE A 610 3.03 -19.63 -23.03
C PHE A 610 4.12 -19.04 -23.94
N PRO A 611 4.06 -19.29 -25.26
CA PRO A 611 5.05 -18.78 -26.18
C PRO A 611 5.23 -17.26 -26.03
N TYR A 612 6.46 -16.78 -26.14
CA TYR A 612 6.75 -15.37 -25.88
C TYR A 612 7.85 -14.84 -26.78
N VAL A 613 7.88 -13.53 -26.95
CA VAL A 613 8.94 -12.79 -27.63
C VAL A 613 9.79 -12.02 -26.63
N ARG A 614 11.00 -11.66 -27.03
CA ARG A 614 11.93 -10.84 -26.24
C ARG A 614 12.39 -9.62 -27.02
N MET A 615 12.90 -8.61 -26.33
CA MET A 615 13.62 -7.50 -26.96
C MET A 615 15.12 -7.75 -26.86
N LEU A 616 15.87 -7.51 -27.94
CA LEU A 616 17.32 -7.45 -27.83
C LEU A 616 17.71 -6.25 -26.94
N PRO A 617 18.77 -6.40 -26.10
CA PRO A 617 19.23 -5.30 -25.24
C PRO A 617 20.02 -4.26 -26.07
N LEU A 618 19.30 -3.51 -26.92
CA LEU A 618 19.86 -2.47 -27.77
C LEU A 618 19.75 -1.05 -27.17
N ASP A 619 19.45 -0.93 -25.87
CA ASP A 619 19.51 0.35 -25.14
C ASP A 619 20.97 0.80 -24.99
N MET A 620 21.48 1.44 -26.04
CA MET A 620 22.87 1.86 -26.22
C MET A 620 23.05 3.35 -25.90
N ASP A 621 22.63 3.77 -24.71
CA ASP A 621 22.64 5.18 -24.28
C ASP A 621 23.99 5.89 -24.47
N TRP A 622 25.08 5.14 -24.32
CA TRP A 622 26.45 5.64 -24.50
C TRP A 622 26.80 6.01 -25.95
N ALA A 623 26.04 5.50 -26.92
CA ALA A 623 26.17 5.78 -28.36
C ALA A 623 24.94 6.51 -28.92
N LYS A 624 24.15 7.15 -28.06
CA LYS A 624 22.93 7.85 -28.47
C LYS A 624 23.25 9.04 -29.38
N LEU A 625 22.39 9.25 -30.37
CA LEU A 625 22.47 10.39 -31.29
C LEU A 625 21.45 11.46 -30.92
N ASP A 626 21.87 12.72 -30.99
CA ASP A 626 20.98 13.85 -30.70
C ASP A 626 19.91 13.98 -31.79
N GLY A 627 18.64 14.07 -31.37
CA GLY A 627 17.51 14.36 -32.25
C GLY A 627 16.94 13.17 -33.04
N ILE A 628 17.47 11.95 -32.87
CA ILE A 628 16.97 10.74 -33.53
C ILE A 628 17.10 9.52 -32.59
N SER A 629 16.14 8.59 -32.61
CA SER A 629 16.10 7.46 -31.66
C SER A 629 17.07 6.30 -31.98
N ILE A 630 17.79 6.34 -33.10
CA ILE A 630 18.82 5.35 -33.41
C ILE A 630 20.11 5.62 -32.63
N PHE A 631 20.93 4.58 -32.41
CA PHE A 631 22.27 4.72 -31.85
C PHE A 631 23.35 4.64 -32.93
N ASP A 632 24.52 5.19 -32.64
CA ASP A 632 25.65 5.21 -33.56
C ASP A 632 26.37 3.86 -33.61
N ILE A 633 25.99 3.01 -34.57
CA ILE A 633 26.64 1.70 -34.80
C ILE A 633 28.14 1.84 -35.18
N PHE A 634 28.58 3.02 -35.63
CA PHE A 634 29.97 3.29 -35.95
C PHE A 634 30.77 3.79 -34.75
N ALA A 635 30.13 4.03 -33.59
CA ALA A 635 30.82 4.47 -32.39
C ALA A 635 31.91 3.45 -31.99
N PRO A 636 33.10 3.91 -31.57
CA PRO A 636 34.18 3.02 -31.16
C PRO A 636 33.73 2.03 -30.08
N GLY A 637 33.90 0.73 -30.35
CA GLY A 637 33.50 -0.33 -29.43
C GLY A 637 32.02 -0.75 -29.48
N ALA A 638 31.21 -0.21 -30.40
CA ALA A 638 29.79 -0.57 -30.53
C ALA A 638 29.56 -2.06 -30.66
N GLU A 639 30.28 -2.72 -31.57
CA GLU A 639 30.18 -4.18 -31.74
C GLU A 639 30.61 -4.95 -30.49
N THR A 640 31.68 -4.52 -29.81
CA THR A 640 32.14 -5.16 -28.56
C THR A 640 31.08 -5.04 -27.47
N LYS A 641 30.40 -3.90 -27.37
CA LYS A 641 29.31 -3.69 -26.40
C LYS A 641 28.08 -4.53 -26.75
N LEU A 642 27.72 -4.63 -28.04
CA LEU A 642 26.68 -5.54 -28.51
C LEU A 642 27.00 -7.00 -28.12
N ASP A 643 28.23 -7.43 -28.39
CA ASP A 643 28.68 -8.79 -28.08
C ASP A 643 28.57 -9.10 -26.58
N GLN A 644 29.00 -8.16 -25.72
CA GLN A 644 28.86 -8.27 -24.28
C GLN A 644 27.40 -8.31 -23.82
N ALA A 645 26.54 -7.44 -24.37
CA ALA A 645 25.12 -7.39 -24.04
C ALA A 645 24.41 -8.69 -24.43
N PHE A 646 24.68 -9.22 -25.63
CA PHE A 646 24.06 -10.45 -26.12
C PHE A 646 24.61 -11.69 -25.42
N ALA A 647 25.90 -11.74 -25.09
CA ALA A 647 26.46 -12.82 -24.26
C ALA A 647 25.70 -12.98 -22.94
N LYS A 648 25.28 -11.86 -22.34
CA LYS A 648 24.55 -11.84 -21.08
C LYS A 648 23.06 -12.14 -21.25
N ALA A 649 22.39 -11.49 -22.20
CA ALA A 649 20.93 -11.52 -22.28
C ALA A 649 20.37 -12.62 -23.18
N VAL A 650 21.07 -12.95 -24.26
CA VAL A 650 20.60 -13.87 -25.31
C VAL A 650 21.05 -15.30 -25.00
N ALA A 651 22.34 -15.50 -24.71
CA ALA A 651 22.94 -16.83 -24.53
C ALA A 651 22.22 -17.75 -23.51
N PRO A 652 21.69 -17.26 -22.37
CA PRO A 652 20.98 -18.12 -21.41
C PRO A 652 19.69 -18.75 -21.95
N ASN A 653 19.11 -18.19 -23.02
CA ASN A 653 17.78 -18.55 -23.52
C ASN A 653 17.82 -19.28 -24.87
N LYS A 654 19.02 -19.52 -25.43
CA LYS A 654 19.21 -20.12 -26.77
C LYS A 654 18.57 -21.50 -26.99
N ASN A 655 18.23 -22.20 -25.90
CA ASN A 655 17.63 -23.54 -25.93
C ASN A 655 16.18 -23.55 -25.40
N ASP A 656 15.53 -22.39 -25.23
CA ASP A 656 14.16 -22.33 -24.71
C ASP A 656 13.11 -22.52 -25.83
N PRO A 657 12.44 -23.67 -25.94
CA PRO A 657 11.50 -23.91 -27.04
C PRO A 657 10.24 -23.04 -26.96
N MET A 658 9.97 -22.36 -25.84
CA MET A 658 8.85 -21.43 -25.71
C MET A 658 9.15 -20.03 -26.26
N LEU A 659 10.41 -19.72 -26.53
CA LEU A 659 10.80 -18.45 -27.10
C LEU A 659 10.53 -18.46 -28.61
N ILE A 660 9.71 -17.53 -29.09
CA ILE A 660 9.44 -17.37 -30.53
C ILE A 660 10.65 -16.73 -31.21
N GLY A 661 11.16 -15.66 -30.60
CA GLY A 661 12.22 -14.85 -31.18
C GLY A 661 12.46 -13.54 -30.47
N TYR A 662 13.35 -12.73 -31.04
CA TYR A 662 13.75 -11.43 -30.54
C TYR A 662 13.40 -10.33 -31.52
N PHE A 663 12.75 -9.28 -31.04
CA PHE A 663 12.74 -8.00 -31.73
C PHE A 663 14.09 -7.30 -31.53
N MET A 664 14.60 -6.64 -32.57
CA MET A 664 15.84 -5.87 -32.50
C MET A 664 15.66 -4.52 -31.80
N GLY A 665 14.46 -3.94 -31.83
CA GLY A 665 14.18 -2.63 -31.25
C GLY A 665 12.71 -2.30 -31.40
N ASN A 666 12.35 -1.05 -31.14
CA ASN A 666 11.00 -0.56 -31.32
C ASN A 666 11.03 0.86 -31.89
N GLU A 667 10.34 1.07 -33.01
CA GLU A 667 9.94 2.40 -33.48
C GLU A 667 11.10 3.39 -33.69
N TYR A 668 12.18 2.92 -34.32
CA TYR A 668 13.27 3.81 -34.68
C TYR A 668 12.81 4.93 -35.63
N ASP A 669 13.31 6.15 -35.38
CA ASP A 669 13.00 7.40 -36.08
C ASP A 669 13.69 7.47 -37.47
N PHE A 670 13.70 6.39 -38.24
CA PHE A 670 14.35 6.35 -39.56
C PHE A 670 13.85 7.45 -40.50
N HIS A 671 12.59 7.88 -40.35
CA HIS A 671 12.01 9.00 -41.07
C HIS A 671 12.72 10.35 -40.83
N LYS A 672 13.54 10.49 -39.77
CA LYS A 672 14.34 11.67 -39.46
C LYS A 672 15.78 11.59 -39.98
N PHE A 673 16.20 10.45 -40.53
CA PHE A 673 17.61 10.18 -40.88
C PHE A 673 18.20 11.25 -41.82
N TYR A 674 17.48 11.60 -42.88
CA TYR A 674 17.93 12.57 -43.89
C TYR A 674 18.01 14.01 -43.36
N ASP A 675 17.29 14.33 -42.29
CA ASP A 675 17.29 15.67 -41.70
C ASP A 675 18.33 15.80 -40.58
N VAL A 676 18.45 14.77 -39.73
CA VAL A 676 19.26 14.83 -38.51
C VAL A 676 20.72 14.47 -38.76
N VAL A 677 20.98 13.31 -39.38
CA VAL A 677 22.34 12.78 -39.55
C VAL A 677 23.31 13.74 -40.27
N PRO A 678 22.94 14.41 -41.38
CA PRO A 678 23.85 15.35 -42.04
C PRO A 678 24.11 16.62 -41.22
N LYS A 679 23.31 16.91 -40.18
CA LYS A 679 23.47 18.06 -39.27
C LYS A 679 24.23 17.74 -37.99
N LEU A 680 24.49 16.46 -37.71
CA LEU A 680 25.34 16.04 -36.59
C LEU A 680 26.76 16.61 -36.74
N LYS A 681 27.48 16.65 -35.61
CA LYS A 681 28.87 17.14 -35.52
C LYS A 681 29.88 16.00 -35.54
N GLY A 682 31.17 16.33 -35.65
CA GLY A 682 32.28 15.36 -35.74
C GLY A 682 32.47 14.51 -34.49
N SER A 683 31.77 14.84 -33.39
CA SER A 683 31.66 13.99 -32.21
C SER A 683 30.87 12.70 -32.44
N ALA A 684 30.01 12.66 -33.47
CA ALA A 684 29.28 11.45 -33.86
C ALA A 684 30.07 10.69 -34.94
N ALA A 685 30.34 9.40 -34.71
CA ALA A 685 31.09 8.57 -35.65
C ALA A 685 30.33 8.37 -36.97
N ILE A 686 29.00 8.29 -36.93
CA ILE A 686 28.15 8.27 -38.11
C ILE A 686 28.36 9.49 -39.02
N LYS A 687 28.55 10.68 -38.43
CA LYS A 687 28.83 11.91 -39.18
C LYS A 687 30.20 11.83 -39.86
N LEU A 688 31.21 11.36 -39.14
CA LEU A 688 32.56 11.15 -39.70
C LEU A 688 32.53 10.13 -40.84
N ARG A 689 31.67 9.10 -40.74
CA ARG A 689 31.50 8.08 -41.77
C ARG A 689 30.83 8.62 -43.03
N LEU A 690 29.81 9.48 -42.87
CA LEU A 690 29.21 10.21 -43.99
C LEU A 690 30.26 11.08 -44.71
N VAL A 691 31.02 11.89 -43.97
CA VAL A 691 32.06 12.76 -44.55
C VAL A 691 33.11 11.94 -45.30
N LYS A 692 33.54 10.80 -44.75
CA LYS A 692 34.49 9.91 -45.45
C LYS A 692 33.93 9.37 -46.77
N LEU A 693 32.66 8.97 -46.80
CA LEU A 693 32.02 8.49 -48.02
C LEU A 693 31.95 9.60 -49.08
N LEU A 694 31.63 10.83 -48.68
CA LEU A 694 31.60 11.99 -49.57
C LEU A 694 33.00 12.35 -50.09
N GLU A 695 34.01 12.34 -49.22
CA GLU A 695 35.42 12.54 -49.59
C GLU A 695 35.88 11.49 -50.61
N ASP A 696 35.58 10.21 -50.36
CA ASP A 696 35.92 9.11 -51.27
C ASP A 696 35.18 9.19 -52.60
N LYS A 697 33.94 9.66 -52.61
CA LYS A 697 33.17 9.81 -53.83
C LYS A 697 33.66 10.96 -54.69
N TYR A 698 33.85 12.13 -54.09
CA TYR A 698 34.11 13.36 -54.83
C TYR A 698 35.58 13.66 -55.04
N GLN A 699 36.47 13.15 -54.16
CA GLN A 699 37.94 13.29 -54.18
C GLN A 699 38.47 14.73 -54.05
N LYS A 700 37.74 15.72 -54.60
CA LYS A 700 38.06 17.14 -54.58
C LYS A 700 36.88 17.92 -54.01
N ILE A 701 37.16 18.81 -53.05
CA ILE A 701 36.11 19.61 -52.40
C ILE A 701 35.31 20.47 -53.38
N GLY A 702 35.94 20.98 -54.45
CA GLY A 702 35.24 21.72 -55.51
C GLY A 702 34.18 20.90 -56.25
N ALA A 703 34.41 19.59 -56.45
CA ALA A 703 33.43 18.70 -57.09
C ALA A 703 32.25 18.39 -56.16
N PHE A 704 32.52 18.21 -54.85
CA PHE A 704 31.47 18.12 -53.84
C PHE A 704 30.63 19.39 -53.80
N ASN A 705 31.27 20.56 -53.65
CA ASN A 705 30.60 21.86 -53.60
C ASN A 705 29.70 22.10 -54.81
N ALA A 706 30.17 21.80 -56.02
CA ALA A 706 29.37 21.94 -57.24
C ALA A 706 28.16 20.99 -57.25
N SER A 707 28.29 19.78 -56.71
CA SER A 707 27.19 18.79 -56.69
C SER A 707 26.16 19.06 -55.60
N TRP A 708 26.62 19.49 -54.42
CA TRP A 708 25.78 19.75 -53.24
C TRP A 708 25.30 21.20 -53.14
N GLY A 709 25.78 22.11 -54.00
CA GLY A 709 25.42 23.53 -53.96
C GLY A 709 25.98 24.24 -52.72
N THR A 710 27.22 23.93 -52.34
CA THR A 710 27.87 24.43 -51.11
C THR A 710 29.18 25.16 -51.42
N GLY A 711 29.81 25.74 -50.38
CA GLY A 711 31.02 26.56 -50.51
C GLY A 711 32.10 26.24 -49.48
N PHE A 712 32.25 24.98 -49.08
CA PHE A 712 33.23 24.57 -48.07
C PHE A 712 34.67 24.61 -48.60
N LYS A 713 35.64 24.87 -47.72
CA LYS A 713 37.07 25.00 -48.08
C LYS A 713 37.80 23.67 -48.11
N SER A 714 37.34 22.67 -47.35
CA SER A 714 37.93 21.32 -47.31
C SER A 714 36.93 20.29 -46.80
N PHE A 715 37.17 19.00 -47.04
CA PHE A 715 36.35 17.92 -46.45
C PHE A 715 36.42 17.90 -44.91
N ALA A 716 37.49 18.43 -44.30
CA ALA A 716 37.59 18.54 -42.85
C ALA A 716 36.49 19.45 -42.25
N GLU A 717 36.09 20.51 -42.96
CA GLU A 717 35.04 21.44 -42.53
C GLU A 717 33.66 20.78 -42.42
N LEU A 718 33.40 19.77 -43.26
CA LEU A 718 32.12 19.07 -43.29
C LEU A 718 31.85 18.28 -42.00
N LYS A 719 32.88 17.94 -41.22
CA LYS A 719 32.75 17.14 -40.00
C LYS A 719 31.87 17.85 -38.96
N ASP A 720 32.00 19.16 -38.84
CA ASP A 720 31.26 19.95 -37.85
C ASP A 720 30.21 20.88 -38.48
N ALA A 721 30.15 20.96 -39.80
CA ALA A 721 29.15 21.71 -40.53
C ALA A 721 27.86 20.91 -40.75
N ALA A 722 26.72 21.60 -40.67
CA ALA A 722 25.45 21.07 -41.15
C ALA A 722 25.46 21.00 -42.68
N LEU A 723 25.15 19.83 -43.24
CA LEU A 723 25.15 19.63 -44.70
C LEU A 723 23.72 19.76 -45.24
N PRO A 724 23.45 20.68 -46.21
CA PRO A 724 22.13 20.84 -46.78
C PRO A 724 21.82 19.68 -47.75
N VAL A 725 20.73 18.96 -47.49
CA VAL A 725 20.22 17.93 -48.40
C VAL A 725 19.14 18.56 -49.29
N SER A 726 19.56 19.29 -50.32
CA SER A 726 18.67 20.09 -51.17
C SER A 726 18.85 19.87 -52.68
N THR A 727 19.94 19.26 -53.12
CA THR A 727 20.18 18.95 -54.54
C THR A 727 19.87 17.48 -54.84
N SER A 728 19.64 17.16 -56.13
CA SER A 728 19.46 15.76 -56.53
C SER A 728 20.69 14.89 -56.21
N ALA A 729 21.89 15.47 -56.20
CA ALA A 729 23.10 14.74 -55.82
C ALA A 729 23.14 14.48 -54.31
N SER A 730 22.86 15.49 -53.47
CA SER A 730 22.85 15.31 -52.01
C SER A 730 21.81 14.28 -51.57
N TRP A 731 20.64 14.24 -52.23
CA TRP A 731 19.63 13.22 -51.95
C TRP A 731 20.12 11.81 -52.31
N LYS A 732 20.71 11.61 -53.49
CA LYS A 732 21.26 10.31 -53.91
C LYS A 732 22.37 9.83 -52.98
N ASP A 733 23.24 10.74 -52.54
CA ASP A 733 24.33 10.42 -51.63
C ASP A 733 23.81 10.00 -50.25
N MET A 734 22.81 10.71 -49.74
CA MET A 734 22.18 10.35 -48.48
C MET A 734 21.39 9.06 -48.58
N ASP A 735 20.73 8.76 -49.71
CA ASP A 735 20.06 7.48 -49.93
C ASP A 735 21.08 6.32 -49.89
N GLN A 736 22.25 6.50 -50.54
CA GLN A 736 23.36 5.54 -50.49
C GLN A 736 23.90 5.39 -49.05
N PHE A 737 24.05 6.48 -48.32
CA PHE A 737 24.55 6.44 -46.95
C PHE A 737 23.55 5.80 -45.97
N PHE A 738 22.24 6.05 -46.14
CA PHE A 738 21.21 5.42 -45.33
C PHE A 738 21.21 3.89 -45.51
N ARG A 739 21.32 3.42 -46.77
CA ARG A 739 21.50 1.99 -47.07
C ARG A 739 22.74 1.42 -46.41
N PHE A 740 23.87 2.11 -46.51
CA PHE A 740 25.12 1.70 -45.88
C PHE A 740 25.02 1.62 -44.35
N TYR A 741 24.36 2.60 -43.73
CA TYR A 741 24.09 2.59 -42.30
C TYR A 741 23.25 1.38 -41.90
N LEU A 742 22.10 1.16 -42.55
CA LEU A 742 21.20 0.04 -42.23
C LEU A 742 21.87 -1.32 -42.45
N ASP A 743 22.63 -1.47 -43.54
CA ASP A 743 23.33 -2.71 -43.87
C ASP A 743 24.40 -3.03 -42.79
N THR A 744 25.11 -2.00 -42.33
CA THR A 744 26.04 -2.12 -41.19
C THR A 744 25.30 -2.45 -39.89
N PHE A 745 24.20 -1.75 -39.60
CA PHE A 745 23.41 -1.92 -38.39
C PHE A 745 22.82 -3.33 -38.29
N TYR A 746 21.96 -3.71 -39.23
CA TYR A 746 21.29 -5.01 -39.22
C TYR A 746 22.30 -6.15 -39.41
N GLY A 747 23.32 -5.97 -40.25
CA GLY A 747 24.36 -6.97 -40.45
C GLY A 747 25.19 -7.23 -39.20
N THR A 748 25.55 -6.18 -38.46
CA THR A 748 26.30 -6.33 -37.21
C THR A 748 25.43 -6.95 -36.12
N VAL A 749 24.21 -6.43 -35.92
CA VAL A 749 23.28 -6.97 -34.91
C VAL A 749 22.98 -8.43 -35.18
N SER A 750 22.61 -8.80 -36.41
CA SER A 750 22.28 -10.18 -36.78
C SER A 750 23.48 -11.12 -36.61
N ARG A 751 24.67 -10.74 -37.10
CA ARG A 751 25.89 -11.56 -36.95
C ARG A 751 26.25 -11.81 -35.49
N VAL A 752 26.24 -10.77 -34.66
CA VAL A 752 26.58 -10.89 -33.23
C VAL A 752 25.50 -11.66 -32.48
N TYR A 753 24.22 -11.45 -32.79
CA TYR A 753 23.10 -12.21 -32.23
C TYR A 753 23.25 -13.71 -32.53
N ARG A 754 23.51 -14.08 -33.79
CA ARG A 754 23.65 -15.47 -34.23
C ARG A 754 24.84 -16.21 -33.60
N LYS A 755 25.85 -15.50 -33.09
CA LYS A 755 26.92 -16.11 -32.28
C LYS A 755 26.36 -16.75 -31.00
N TYR A 756 25.33 -16.17 -30.41
CA TYR A 756 24.76 -16.61 -29.13
C TYR A 756 23.46 -17.40 -29.28
N ASP A 757 22.67 -17.13 -30.34
CA ASP A 757 21.43 -17.83 -30.62
C ASP A 757 21.25 -18.14 -32.12
N PRO A 758 21.62 -19.36 -32.56
CA PRO A 758 21.49 -19.78 -33.95
C PRO A 758 20.08 -20.28 -34.30
N HIS A 759 19.14 -20.30 -33.34
CA HIS A 759 17.87 -21.03 -33.48
C HIS A 759 16.65 -20.12 -33.51
N HIS A 760 16.54 -19.18 -32.57
CA HIS A 760 15.34 -18.35 -32.42
C HIS A 760 15.22 -17.28 -33.50
N LEU A 761 13.99 -16.93 -33.84
CA LEU A 761 13.72 -15.98 -34.91
C LEU A 761 14.20 -14.57 -34.55
N LEU A 762 14.73 -13.87 -35.54
CA LEU A 762 15.00 -12.44 -35.47
C LEU A 762 13.84 -11.70 -36.14
N LEU A 763 13.02 -11.07 -35.32
CA LEU A 763 11.66 -10.61 -35.67
C LEU A 763 11.61 -9.16 -36.18
N GLY A 764 12.75 -8.56 -36.46
CA GLY A 764 12.86 -7.17 -36.91
C GLY A 764 12.72 -6.13 -35.81
N ASP A 765 12.57 -4.85 -36.18
CA ASP A 765 12.64 -3.70 -35.26
C ASP A 765 11.37 -2.84 -35.19
N ARG A 766 10.22 -3.41 -35.56
CA ARG A 766 8.89 -2.91 -35.23
C ARG A 766 8.66 -1.48 -35.74
N TRP A 767 8.58 -1.35 -37.06
CA TRP A 767 8.51 -0.04 -37.72
C TRP A 767 7.30 0.77 -37.28
N ILE A 768 7.49 2.07 -37.04
CA ILE A 768 6.39 3.02 -36.89
C ILE A 768 5.60 3.17 -38.20
N THR A 769 4.32 3.50 -38.03
CA THR A 769 3.40 3.91 -39.11
C THR A 769 4.01 4.91 -40.09
N THR A 770 4.77 5.91 -39.62
CA THR A 770 5.36 6.95 -40.48
C THR A 770 6.41 6.39 -41.46
N SER A 771 7.31 5.54 -40.96
CA SER A 771 8.35 4.90 -41.80
C SER A 771 7.72 3.90 -42.77
N PHE A 772 6.70 3.17 -42.32
CA PHE A 772 5.98 2.19 -43.14
C PHE A 772 5.21 2.84 -44.31
N HIS A 773 4.47 3.93 -44.09
CA HIS A 773 3.66 4.54 -45.16
C HIS A 773 4.49 5.29 -46.21
N ASN A 774 5.71 5.71 -45.87
CA ASN A 774 6.54 6.46 -46.79
C ASN A 774 7.52 5.53 -47.52
N ALA A 775 7.28 5.34 -48.83
CA ALA A 775 8.06 4.47 -49.69
C ALA A 775 9.57 4.75 -49.66
N LYS A 776 9.99 6.01 -49.44
CA LYS A 776 11.41 6.37 -49.33
C LYS A 776 12.12 5.64 -48.18
N TYR A 777 11.42 5.39 -47.09
CA TYR A 777 11.95 4.67 -45.94
C TYR A 777 11.59 3.19 -46.02
N ARG A 778 10.30 2.88 -46.21
CA ARG A 778 9.80 1.50 -46.27
C ARG A 778 10.57 0.63 -47.24
N ASP A 779 10.82 1.11 -48.46
CA ASP A 779 11.44 0.28 -49.50
C ASP A 779 12.89 -0.07 -49.14
N VAL A 780 13.62 0.92 -48.61
CA VAL A 780 15.01 0.75 -48.19
C VAL A 780 15.10 -0.14 -46.95
N LEU A 781 14.21 0.05 -45.98
CA LEU A 781 14.13 -0.79 -44.78
C LEU A 781 13.80 -2.24 -45.16
N ALA A 782 12.77 -2.48 -45.98
CA ALA A 782 12.40 -3.81 -46.45
C ALA A 782 13.57 -4.50 -47.14
N GLU A 783 14.20 -3.83 -48.11
CA GLU A 783 15.33 -4.36 -48.87
C GLU A 783 16.53 -4.72 -48.00
N VAL A 784 16.91 -3.84 -47.06
CA VAL A 784 18.13 -4.03 -46.28
C VAL A 784 17.89 -4.93 -45.08
N GLU A 785 16.85 -4.69 -44.28
CA GLU A 785 16.51 -5.51 -43.13
C GLU A 785 16.16 -6.95 -43.55
N GLY A 786 15.48 -7.12 -44.70
CA GLY A 786 15.14 -8.42 -45.26
C GLY A 786 16.33 -9.35 -45.50
N LYS A 787 17.56 -8.82 -45.60
CA LYS A 787 18.78 -9.64 -45.69
C LYS A 787 19.15 -10.31 -44.37
N TYR A 788 18.72 -9.76 -43.24
CA TYR A 788 19.26 -10.07 -41.90
C TYR A 788 18.21 -10.57 -40.90
N SER A 789 16.93 -10.19 -41.07
CA SER A 789 15.81 -10.63 -40.24
C SER A 789 15.12 -11.89 -40.80
N ASP A 790 14.49 -12.66 -39.93
CA ASP A 790 13.64 -13.81 -40.32
C ASP A 790 12.20 -13.38 -40.63
N ALA A 791 11.74 -12.29 -40.01
CA ALA A 791 10.46 -11.64 -40.27
C ALA A 791 10.62 -10.12 -40.17
N ILE A 792 9.82 -9.37 -40.92
CA ILE A 792 9.70 -7.91 -40.78
C ILE A 792 8.57 -7.61 -39.81
N SER A 793 8.82 -6.79 -38.79
CA SER A 793 7.79 -6.38 -37.83
C SER A 793 7.35 -4.93 -38.02
N ILE A 794 6.04 -4.69 -37.90
CA ILE A 794 5.42 -3.39 -38.11
C ILE A 794 4.42 -3.11 -36.99
N ASN A 795 4.56 -1.97 -36.33
CA ASN A 795 3.53 -1.40 -35.46
C ASN A 795 2.54 -0.66 -36.35
N TYR A 796 1.39 -1.29 -36.62
CA TYR A 796 0.49 -0.86 -37.66
C TYR A 796 -0.90 -0.51 -37.11
N TYR A 797 -1.05 0.76 -36.76
CA TYR A 797 -2.32 1.33 -36.34
C TYR A 797 -3.04 1.97 -37.53
N SER A 798 -3.99 1.25 -38.13
CA SER A 798 -4.76 1.71 -39.30
C SER A 798 -6.26 1.43 -39.20
N TYR A 799 -7.06 2.23 -39.91
CA TYR A 799 -8.51 2.04 -40.05
C TYR A 799 -8.87 0.94 -41.06
N LYS A 800 -7.96 0.60 -41.96
CA LYS A 800 -8.11 -0.44 -42.97
C LYS A 800 -6.80 -1.20 -43.14
N ILE A 801 -6.81 -2.27 -43.93
CA ILE A 801 -5.59 -2.98 -44.29
C ILE A 801 -5.20 -2.56 -45.70
N GLU A 802 -4.18 -1.72 -45.83
CA GLU A 802 -3.50 -1.38 -47.07
C GLU A 802 -2.64 -2.56 -47.54
N THR A 803 -3.25 -3.51 -48.25
CA THR A 803 -2.59 -4.75 -48.68
C THR A 803 -1.45 -4.51 -49.66
N ASP A 804 -1.58 -3.51 -50.52
CA ASP A 804 -0.55 -3.08 -51.48
C ASP A 804 0.76 -2.70 -50.80
N LEU A 805 0.69 -2.00 -49.66
CA LEU A 805 1.88 -1.62 -48.89
C LEU A 805 2.55 -2.83 -48.23
N LEU A 806 1.76 -3.79 -47.73
CA LEU A 806 2.27 -5.02 -47.14
C LEU A 806 2.86 -5.96 -48.19
N ASP A 807 2.24 -6.04 -49.37
CA ASP A 807 2.74 -6.80 -50.53
C ASP A 807 4.10 -6.24 -50.97
N ASP A 808 4.24 -4.91 -50.99
CA ASP A 808 5.49 -4.19 -51.25
C ASP A 808 6.59 -4.58 -50.26
N VAL A 809 6.29 -4.60 -48.95
CA VAL A 809 7.26 -5.01 -47.92
C VAL A 809 7.68 -6.47 -48.12
N HIS A 810 6.71 -7.36 -48.33
CA HIS A 810 6.99 -8.78 -48.54
C HIS A 810 7.88 -9.00 -49.77
N ALA A 811 7.56 -8.36 -50.89
CA ALA A 811 8.33 -8.47 -52.12
C ALA A 811 9.74 -7.90 -51.97
N LYS A 812 9.88 -6.66 -51.47
CA LYS A 812 11.17 -5.95 -51.40
C LYS A 812 12.10 -6.53 -50.34
N SER A 813 11.57 -7.19 -49.31
CA SER A 813 12.38 -7.92 -48.32
C SER A 813 12.92 -9.27 -48.80
N GLY A 814 12.67 -9.65 -50.06
CA GLY A 814 13.06 -10.95 -50.59
C GLY A 814 12.12 -12.08 -50.14
N GLY A 815 10.85 -11.76 -49.90
CA GLY A 815 9.82 -12.73 -49.50
C GLY A 815 9.78 -13.04 -48.01
N LYS A 816 10.26 -12.13 -47.14
CA LYS A 816 10.17 -12.36 -45.68
C LYS A 816 8.73 -12.24 -45.20
N PRO A 817 8.29 -13.09 -44.26
CA PRO A 817 6.98 -12.92 -43.65
C PRO A 817 6.90 -11.62 -42.86
N VAL A 818 5.67 -11.14 -42.69
CA VAL A 818 5.38 -9.94 -41.90
C VAL A 818 4.74 -10.35 -40.57
N LEU A 819 5.18 -9.71 -39.48
CA LEU A 819 4.54 -9.78 -38.17
C LEU A 819 3.96 -8.40 -37.85
N ILE A 820 2.64 -8.33 -37.66
CA ILE A 820 2.06 -7.10 -37.10
C ILE A 820 2.37 -7.11 -35.60
N SER A 821 3.39 -6.37 -35.19
CA SER A 821 3.99 -6.43 -33.86
C SER A 821 3.24 -5.60 -32.83
N GLU A 822 2.46 -4.62 -33.29
CA GLU A 822 1.45 -3.88 -32.53
C GLU A 822 0.31 -3.44 -33.44
N PHE A 823 -0.92 -3.58 -32.94
CA PHE A 823 -2.10 -2.87 -33.41
C PHE A 823 -3.07 -2.71 -32.24
N GLY A 824 -4.06 -1.84 -32.38
CA GLY A 824 -5.01 -1.59 -31.30
C GLY A 824 -6.12 -0.63 -31.73
N TYR A 825 -7.23 -0.69 -31.00
CA TYR A 825 -8.38 0.19 -31.17
C TYR A 825 -8.94 0.54 -29.80
N GLY A 826 -9.59 1.69 -29.70
CA GLY A 826 -10.27 2.15 -28.49
C GLY A 826 -11.57 2.87 -28.78
N THR A 827 -12.37 3.10 -27.74
CA THR A 827 -13.62 3.87 -27.80
C THR A 827 -13.61 4.93 -26.71
N GLY A 828 -14.41 5.99 -26.89
CA GLY A 828 -14.56 7.05 -25.89
C GLY A 828 -15.51 6.73 -24.75
N GLU A 829 -16.14 5.54 -24.71
CA GLU A 829 -17.22 5.21 -23.75
C GLU A 829 -16.80 5.33 -22.29
N GLN A 830 -15.52 5.06 -22.02
CA GLN A 830 -14.93 5.09 -20.67
C GLN A 830 -14.41 6.48 -20.29
N GLY A 831 -14.55 7.47 -21.18
CA GLY A 831 -13.95 8.80 -21.07
C GLY A 831 -12.46 8.85 -21.39
N LEU A 832 -11.86 7.71 -21.75
CA LEU A 832 -10.48 7.60 -22.20
C LEU A 832 -10.34 8.00 -23.66
N ALA A 833 -9.12 8.38 -24.07
CA ALA A 833 -8.86 8.69 -25.47
C ALA A 833 -8.92 7.41 -26.33
N PRO A 834 -9.52 7.44 -27.52
CA PRO A 834 -9.35 6.36 -28.48
C PRO A 834 -7.94 6.44 -29.10
N LEU A 835 -7.22 5.33 -29.16
CA LEU A 835 -5.89 5.26 -29.79
C LEU A 835 -5.91 5.70 -31.26
N LEU A 836 -6.95 5.27 -31.98
CA LEU A 836 -7.30 5.76 -33.32
C LEU A 836 -8.66 6.47 -33.22
N PRO A 837 -8.70 7.81 -33.32
CA PRO A 837 -9.94 8.57 -33.21
C PRO A 837 -11.04 8.07 -34.16
N ASN A 838 -12.26 7.87 -33.64
CA ASN A 838 -13.41 7.40 -34.42
C ASN A 838 -13.24 6.00 -35.05
N ALA A 839 -12.26 5.19 -34.62
CA ALA A 839 -12.12 3.83 -35.14
C ALA A 839 -13.28 2.91 -34.72
N ALA A 840 -13.86 3.12 -33.53
CA ALA A 840 -15.03 2.39 -33.06
C ALA A 840 -15.90 3.27 -32.18
N ALA A 841 -17.22 3.19 -32.36
CA ALA A 841 -18.16 3.95 -31.53
C ALA A 841 -18.39 3.32 -30.14
N ASN A 842 -18.29 1.99 -30.05
CA ASN A 842 -18.52 1.24 -28.82
C ASN A 842 -17.71 -0.07 -28.75
N GLN A 843 -17.70 -0.74 -27.59
CA GLN A 843 -16.91 -1.97 -27.39
C GLN A 843 -17.29 -3.10 -28.36
N PHE A 844 -18.52 -3.16 -28.84
CA PHE A 844 -18.91 -4.14 -29.87
C PHE A 844 -18.22 -3.83 -31.20
N GLU A 845 -18.28 -2.58 -31.68
CA GLU A 845 -17.57 -2.16 -32.90
C GLU A 845 -16.06 -2.29 -32.76
N ARG A 846 -15.50 -2.05 -31.56
CA ARG A 846 -14.10 -2.32 -31.26
C ARG A 846 -13.75 -3.79 -31.48
N GLY A 847 -14.66 -4.69 -31.08
CA GLY A 847 -14.54 -6.12 -31.33
C GLY A 847 -14.58 -6.42 -32.84
N MET A 848 -15.50 -5.81 -33.58
CA MET A 848 -15.58 -5.97 -35.03
C MET A 848 -14.31 -5.43 -35.73
N ARG A 849 -13.69 -4.37 -35.21
CA ARG A 849 -12.42 -3.84 -35.73
C ARG A 849 -11.30 -4.85 -35.59
N TYR A 850 -11.18 -5.48 -34.43
CA TYR A 850 -10.24 -6.58 -34.22
C TYR A 850 -10.43 -7.68 -35.25
N ARG A 851 -11.68 -8.13 -35.47
CA ARG A 851 -11.99 -9.19 -36.44
C ARG A 851 -11.60 -8.81 -37.87
N ASN A 852 -12.04 -7.64 -38.35
CA ASN A 852 -11.69 -7.14 -39.69
C ASN A 852 -10.17 -7.08 -39.89
N TYR A 853 -9.46 -6.62 -38.87
CA TYR A 853 -8.02 -6.42 -38.93
C TYR A 853 -7.27 -7.75 -38.94
N VAL A 854 -7.46 -8.59 -37.92
CA VAL A 854 -6.70 -9.83 -37.72
C VAL A 854 -7.01 -10.85 -38.80
N GLU A 855 -8.29 -11.04 -39.16
CA GLU A 855 -8.65 -11.93 -40.27
C GLU A 855 -8.23 -11.35 -41.63
N GLY A 856 -8.23 -10.02 -41.75
CA GLY A 856 -7.73 -9.29 -42.91
C GLY A 856 -6.26 -9.61 -43.19
N VAL A 857 -5.38 -9.43 -42.21
CA VAL A 857 -3.95 -9.67 -42.38
C VAL A 857 -3.62 -11.16 -42.47
N ALA A 858 -4.29 -12.03 -41.70
CA ALA A 858 -4.09 -13.48 -41.79
C ALA A 858 -4.43 -14.06 -43.18
N SER A 859 -5.32 -13.41 -43.92
CA SER A 859 -5.70 -13.85 -45.27
C SER A 859 -4.59 -13.68 -46.32
N LEU A 860 -3.58 -12.83 -46.08
CA LEU A 860 -2.57 -12.42 -47.08
C LEU A 860 -1.52 -13.48 -47.40
N GLY A 861 -1.42 -14.56 -46.62
CA GLY A 861 -0.57 -15.71 -46.94
C GLY A 861 0.92 -15.54 -46.65
N TYR A 862 1.35 -14.38 -46.18
CA TYR A 862 2.72 -14.14 -45.69
C TYR A 862 2.77 -13.43 -44.32
N VAL A 863 1.62 -13.06 -43.76
CA VAL A 863 1.55 -12.54 -42.39
C VAL A 863 1.50 -13.71 -41.42
N VAL A 864 2.38 -13.70 -40.42
CA VAL A 864 2.55 -14.83 -39.48
C VAL A 864 2.06 -14.55 -38.06
N GLY A 865 1.57 -13.34 -37.79
CA GLY A 865 0.98 -12.99 -36.51
C GLY A 865 0.46 -11.56 -36.45
N ALA A 866 -0.33 -11.30 -35.42
CA ALA A 866 -0.84 -9.98 -35.07
C ALA A 866 -0.89 -9.83 -33.54
N HIS A 867 -0.21 -8.83 -33.00
CA HIS A 867 -0.07 -8.61 -31.56
C HIS A 867 -0.86 -7.38 -31.12
N TRP A 868 -1.78 -7.57 -30.17
CA TRP A 868 -2.62 -6.51 -29.63
C TRP A 868 -1.87 -5.66 -28.60
N PHE A 869 -1.98 -4.35 -28.67
CA PHE A 869 -1.57 -3.41 -27.62
C PHE A 869 -2.81 -2.81 -26.95
N ASN A 870 -3.10 -3.11 -25.68
CA ASN A 870 -2.34 -3.83 -24.66
C ASN A 870 -3.28 -4.57 -23.67
N TYR A 871 -2.75 -5.13 -22.56
CA TYR A 871 -3.54 -5.97 -21.65
C TYR A 871 -4.54 -5.18 -20.78
N VAL A 872 -4.12 -4.07 -20.18
CA VAL A 872 -4.97 -3.22 -19.33
C VAL A 872 -4.99 -1.80 -19.90
N ASP A 873 -6.15 -1.15 -19.79
CA ASP A 873 -6.28 0.25 -20.17
C ASP A 873 -5.23 1.12 -19.48
N GLN A 874 -4.82 2.17 -20.18
CA GLN A 874 -3.92 3.15 -19.62
C GLN A 874 -4.62 3.99 -18.54
N ALA A 875 -3.84 4.56 -17.64
CA ALA A 875 -4.37 5.41 -16.59
C ALA A 875 -5.11 6.64 -17.15
N ALA A 876 -6.26 6.97 -16.57
CA ALA A 876 -7.15 8.05 -17.03
C ALA A 876 -6.51 9.45 -17.14
N THR A 877 -5.35 9.66 -16.52
CA THR A 877 -4.66 10.96 -16.47
C THR A 877 -3.23 10.91 -17.03
N GLY A 878 -2.90 9.86 -17.78
CA GLY A 878 -1.60 9.70 -18.43
C GLY A 878 -0.72 8.65 -17.75
N ARG A 879 0.11 7.96 -18.54
CA ARG A 879 1.17 7.06 -18.03
C ARG A 879 2.23 7.84 -17.26
N TYR A 880 2.61 7.35 -16.09
CA TYR A 880 3.44 8.10 -15.15
C TYR A 880 4.81 8.55 -15.71
N TRP A 881 5.45 7.75 -16.57
CA TRP A 881 6.76 8.07 -17.15
C TRP A 881 6.71 9.14 -18.24
N GLN A 882 5.53 9.43 -18.81
CA GLN A 882 5.36 10.48 -19.82
C GLN A 882 5.17 11.87 -19.19
N GLY A 883 5.11 11.95 -17.86
CA GLY A 883 4.94 13.19 -17.11
C GLY A 883 3.49 13.65 -17.06
N ILE A 884 3.28 14.98 -17.05
CA ILE A 884 1.96 15.61 -16.89
C ILE A 884 1.72 16.49 -18.12
N GLY A 885 0.64 16.22 -18.85
CA GLY A 885 0.19 17.03 -19.98
C GLY A 885 -0.78 16.27 -20.88
N ASP A 886 -1.43 16.98 -21.80
CA ASP A 886 -2.42 16.41 -22.72
C ASP A 886 -1.82 15.39 -23.70
N TRP A 887 -0.49 15.39 -23.85
CA TRP A 887 0.27 14.42 -24.64
C TRP A 887 0.48 13.07 -23.94
N ALA A 888 0.26 12.99 -22.63
CA ALA A 888 0.44 11.74 -21.90
C ALA A 888 -0.68 10.76 -22.28
N GLU A 889 -0.30 9.55 -22.64
CA GLU A 889 -1.26 8.58 -23.18
C GLU A 889 -2.21 8.08 -22.09
N HIS A 890 -3.51 8.07 -22.42
CA HIS A 890 -4.60 7.71 -21.54
C HIS A 890 -5.67 6.96 -22.34
N TYR A 891 -5.23 5.98 -23.12
CA TYR A 891 -6.04 5.31 -24.12
C TYR A 891 -6.89 4.14 -23.58
N ASN A 892 -8.08 3.94 -24.19
CA ASN A 892 -8.86 2.71 -24.06
C ASN A 892 -8.29 1.61 -24.97
N THR A 893 -7.10 1.10 -24.66
CA THR A 893 -6.38 0.08 -25.44
C THR A 893 -6.36 -1.29 -24.78
N GLY A 894 -6.74 -1.37 -23.51
CA GLY A 894 -6.80 -2.59 -22.74
C GLY A 894 -7.92 -3.52 -23.17
N ILE A 895 -7.69 -4.81 -22.98
CA ILE A 895 -8.77 -5.81 -23.00
C ILE A 895 -9.51 -5.86 -21.64
N LEU A 896 -8.88 -5.29 -20.60
CA LEU A 896 -9.43 -5.03 -19.28
C LEU A 896 -9.46 -3.52 -19.01
N ASN A 897 -10.47 -3.09 -18.26
CA ASN A 897 -10.52 -1.72 -17.74
C ASN A 897 -9.73 -1.59 -16.41
N VAL A 898 -9.63 -0.36 -15.90
CA VAL A 898 -8.96 -0.03 -14.61
C VAL A 898 -9.54 -0.78 -13.40
N ALA A 899 -10.77 -1.29 -13.48
CA ALA A 899 -11.41 -2.07 -12.42
C ALA A 899 -11.18 -3.59 -12.54
N ASP A 900 -10.28 -4.05 -13.42
CA ASP A 900 -10.08 -5.47 -13.73
C ASP A 900 -11.36 -6.14 -14.27
N ARG A 901 -12.21 -5.38 -14.99
CA ARG A 901 -13.38 -5.92 -15.72
C ARG A 901 -13.02 -6.14 -17.18
N PRO A 902 -13.29 -7.34 -17.74
CA PRO A 902 -13.08 -7.61 -19.16
C PRO A 902 -14.13 -6.92 -20.03
N TYR A 903 -13.71 -6.35 -21.17
CA TYR A 903 -14.62 -5.81 -22.17
C TYR A 903 -15.33 -6.93 -22.94
N LYS A 904 -16.36 -7.53 -22.33
CA LYS A 904 -17.05 -8.72 -22.87
C LYS A 904 -17.58 -8.54 -24.30
N PRO A 905 -18.20 -7.39 -24.70
CA PRO A 905 -18.62 -7.18 -26.09
C PRO A 905 -17.45 -7.19 -27.09
N PHE A 906 -16.33 -6.56 -26.73
CA PHE A 906 -15.10 -6.59 -27.52
C PHE A 906 -14.53 -8.01 -27.62
N LEU A 907 -14.38 -8.68 -26.48
CA LEU A 907 -13.80 -10.02 -26.37
C LEU A 907 -14.62 -11.09 -27.09
N SER A 908 -15.94 -10.91 -27.23
CA SER A 908 -16.76 -11.81 -28.04
C SER A 908 -16.28 -11.88 -29.49
N GLY A 909 -15.94 -10.73 -30.08
CA GLY A 909 -15.36 -10.68 -31.43
C GLY A 909 -13.95 -11.27 -31.50
N VAL A 910 -13.11 -10.95 -30.51
CA VAL A 910 -11.74 -11.50 -30.38
C VAL A 910 -11.76 -13.03 -30.35
N MET A 911 -12.58 -13.61 -29.47
CA MET A 911 -12.70 -15.07 -29.34
C MET A 911 -13.13 -15.75 -30.63
N GLN A 912 -14.12 -15.18 -31.35
CA GLN A 912 -14.58 -15.74 -32.63
C GLN A 912 -13.47 -15.76 -33.68
N THR A 913 -12.69 -14.69 -33.80
CA THR A 913 -11.57 -14.64 -34.75
C THR A 913 -10.44 -15.57 -34.34
N ASN A 914 -10.08 -15.58 -33.05
CA ASN A 914 -8.96 -16.36 -32.56
C ASN A 914 -9.21 -17.87 -32.65
N ASP A 915 -10.42 -18.34 -32.34
CA ASP A 915 -10.80 -19.76 -32.43
C ASP A 915 -10.74 -20.29 -33.88
N GLU A 916 -11.06 -19.44 -34.86
CA GLU A 916 -11.14 -19.85 -36.26
C GLU A 916 -9.98 -19.37 -37.14
N ILE A 917 -8.93 -18.77 -36.54
CA ILE A 917 -7.90 -18.05 -37.30
C ILE A 917 -7.22 -18.93 -38.35
N TYR A 918 -7.00 -20.21 -38.04
CA TYR A 918 -6.35 -21.14 -38.97
C TYR A 918 -7.23 -21.50 -40.17
N LYS A 919 -8.56 -21.48 -40.02
CA LYS A 919 -9.48 -21.67 -41.16
C LYS A 919 -9.38 -20.48 -42.13
N VAL A 920 -9.26 -19.26 -41.60
CA VAL A 920 -9.04 -18.05 -42.40
C VAL A 920 -7.65 -18.07 -43.04
N LEU A 921 -6.62 -18.41 -42.26
CA LEU A 921 -5.24 -18.49 -42.71
C LEU A 921 -5.08 -19.43 -43.91
N PHE A 922 -5.84 -20.52 -44.00
CA PHE A 922 -5.80 -21.44 -45.14
C PHE A 922 -6.94 -21.26 -46.15
N GLY A 923 -7.73 -20.19 -46.05
CA GLY A 923 -8.83 -19.90 -46.98
C GLY A 923 -10.01 -20.88 -46.91
N GLN A 924 -10.10 -21.68 -45.85
CA GLN A 924 -11.23 -22.60 -45.60
C GLN A 924 -12.47 -21.84 -45.12
N ARG A 925 -12.28 -20.65 -44.55
CA ARG A 925 -13.32 -19.67 -44.26
C ARG A 925 -12.94 -18.32 -44.86
N ALA A 926 -13.90 -17.60 -45.44
CA ALA A 926 -13.69 -16.21 -45.86
C ALA A 926 -13.42 -15.32 -44.64
N LYS A 927 -12.53 -14.33 -44.79
CA LYS A 927 -12.28 -13.32 -43.76
C LYS A 927 -13.55 -12.53 -43.43
N PHE A 928 -13.70 -12.19 -42.17
CA PHE A 928 -14.78 -11.35 -41.67
C PHE A 928 -14.69 -9.93 -42.23
N TYR A 929 -15.86 -9.33 -42.48
CA TYR A 929 -15.97 -7.94 -42.88
C TYR A 929 -17.18 -7.29 -42.22
N TYR A 930 -16.91 -6.20 -41.51
CA TYR A 930 -17.89 -5.26 -40.97
C TYR A 930 -17.68 -3.89 -41.63
N ALA A 931 -18.76 -3.31 -42.14
CA ALA A 931 -18.74 -1.95 -42.68
C ALA A 931 -18.97 -0.96 -41.54
N PHE A 932 -17.92 -0.24 -41.17
CA PHE A 932 -17.99 0.84 -40.18
C PHE A 932 -18.61 2.08 -40.82
N LYS A 933 -19.44 2.79 -40.05
CA LYS A 933 -20.12 4.01 -40.51
C LYS A 933 -19.23 5.23 -40.39
#